data_AF-A0A553EH02-F1
#
_entry.id   AF-A0A553EH02-F1
#
_cell.length_a   1.000
_cell.length_b   1.000
_cell.length_c   1.000
_cell.angle_alpha   90.00
_cell.angle_beta   90.00
_cell.angle_gamma   90.00
#
_symmetry.space_group_name_H-M   'P 1'
#
loop_
_entity.id
_entity.type
_entity.pdbx_description
1 polymer ?
#
loop_
_entity_poly.entity_id
_entity_poly.type
_entity_poly.pdbx_seq_one_letter_code
_entity_poly.pdbx_strand_id
1 'polypeptide(L)'
;MKKLVYNVALALCAMVTINSCSLDEYNPMEVTGEETLATFDGWYGMQTQCYNPIYSQLYTVTDFLSVAEAGTDTWLTANNNDNSKELFYYESLTPSKDKAWDKLFMQAYTALGICNTVINRAESVEGNADDIRVLTAEARCLRGFYHLILTTYFGPITLCMNEAGNNIVLEPKRNTLSEIYSYIIDDLKYAADNLNTTPYGNNRARVSRKSAMGLLARAYIQGAGQGLNENGVSYWQRAADVAESFIADTEAGGGTYGGYLYNDISDMWADGNNRTNKEALFVAAGCDAGDDDAWDYSNAGYNKLFTYTYWNQTNLSDISKITSDKQNYFYGRTNNGNCAPSKYLLDCFEPTWDKRWENSFQTAFGAFSMEKVAWIPYTKNIVTLTSDLCQKYGIDASHVGEKIYPYVDCDGKTMSHGGNQYTASVWPKGVTTGDVSTLMTPKKVYVIDYPLPADDNRFFLYLSKEPLSAEDKKDRVYACVNIDDLFDTNGNYVKTQNDMPSDYDRTSKVYATYPCLNKFIWSYEGVYYGSNLQIRNGDIFVMRMAEVYLIAAEAEQHLGNGTKAAGYLNTLRARAARTGASESSYKLTTVTEEDIYDEYARELCGEHSRWALLQRHQAFSTRLAKYNKRAASSFKSYNIWRPISQTFLQQIDNAEEYGDNGYGTTAKSGLDGFLQ
;
A
#
# COMPACT_ATOMS: atom_id res chain seq x y z
N MET A 1 -2.61 17.34 -76.97
CA MET A 1 -1.18 17.68 -76.85
C MET A 1 -0.80 18.51 -75.61
N LYS A 2 -1.70 18.84 -74.65
CA LYS A 2 -1.32 19.44 -73.36
C LYS A 2 -1.25 18.45 -72.17
N LYS A 3 -1.82 17.24 -72.31
CA LYS A 3 -1.78 16.18 -71.29
C LYS A 3 -0.56 15.22 -71.37
N LEU A 4 0.24 15.28 -72.43
CA LEU A 4 1.44 14.44 -72.58
C LEU A 4 2.73 15.11 -72.06
N VAL A 5 2.75 16.45 -71.94
CA VAL A 5 3.92 17.22 -71.47
C VAL A 5 4.01 17.24 -69.94
N TYR A 6 2.89 17.16 -69.22
CA TYR A 6 2.89 17.14 -67.75
C TYR A 6 3.34 15.79 -67.15
N ASN A 7 3.04 14.67 -67.82
CA ASN A 7 3.43 13.34 -67.34
C ASN A 7 4.92 13.03 -67.57
N VAL A 8 5.59 13.72 -68.51
CA VAL A 8 7.04 13.60 -68.70
C VAL A 8 7.81 14.52 -67.74
N ALA A 9 7.23 15.65 -67.32
CA ALA A 9 7.84 16.53 -66.32
C ALA A 9 7.76 15.99 -64.88
N LEU A 10 6.69 15.26 -64.53
CA LEU A 10 6.58 14.58 -63.23
C LEU A 10 7.47 13.33 -63.12
N ALA A 11 7.73 12.65 -64.24
CA ALA A 11 8.61 11.48 -64.29
C ALA A 11 10.11 11.86 -64.27
N LEU A 12 10.48 13.08 -64.69
CA LEU A 12 11.87 13.56 -64.62
C LEU A 12 12.24 14.21 -63.28
N CYS A 13 11.28 14.66 -62.48
CA CYS A 13 11.56 15.17 -61.11
C CYS A 13 11.68 14.05 -60.07
N ALA A 14 11.30 12.81 -60.41
CA ALA A 14 11.42 11.64 -59.54
C ALA A 14 12.74 10.85 -59.72
N MET A 15 13.63 11.28 -60.63
CA MET A 15 14.87 10.53 -60.97
C MET A 15 16.20 11.21 -60.59
N VAL A 16 16.21 12.31 -59.82
CA VAL A 16 17.47 12.98 -59.43
C VAL A 16 17.52 13.37 -57.94
N THR A 17 17.28 12.42 -57.04
CA THR A 17 17.77 12.50 -55.63
C THR A 17 18.12 11.12 -55.04
N ILE A 18 18.62 10.18 -55.87
CA ILE A 18 19.30 8.97 -55.35
C ILE A 18 20.81 9.19 -55.40
N ASN A 19 21.30 9.93 -54.41
CA ASN A 19 22.66 9.80 -53.90
C ASN A 19 22.53 9.86 -52.38
N SER A 20 21.92 8.81 -51.79
CA SER A 20 22.13 8.52 -50.38
C SER A 20 23.30 7.56 -50.29
N CYS A 21 24.25 7.94 -49.42
CA CYS A 21 25.31 7.12 -48.88
C CYS A 21 24.89 5.66 -48.71
N SER A 22 25.84 4.74 -48.89
CA SER A 22 25.77 3.37 -48.38
C SER A 22 25.39 3.41 -46.90
N LEU A 23 24.11 3.20 -46.61
CA LEU A 23 23.67 2.74 -45.31
C LEU A 23 23.91 1.23 -45.33
N ASP A 24 24.72 0.74 -44.39
CA ASP A 24 24.61 -0.65 -43.98
C ASP A 24 23.19 -0.85 -43.47
N GLU A 25 22.39 -1.57 -44.26
CA GLU A 25 21.00 -1.86 -43.97
C GLU A 25 20.96 -2.87 -42.82
N TYR A 26 20.91 -2.36 -41.58
CA TYR A 26 20.57 -3.17 -40.40
C TYR A 26 19.15 -3.70 -40.61
N ASN A 27 19.05 -5.00 -40.85
CA ASN A 27 17.80 -5.73 -41.01
C ASN A 27 17.34 -6.25 -39.63
N PRO A 28 16.40 -5.59 -38.93
CA PRO A 28 15.99 -5.99 -37.59
C PRO A 28 15.11 -7.25 -37.58
N MET A 29 14.85 -7.88 -38.74
CA MET A 29 14.10 -9.14 -38.83
C MET A 29 14.99 -10.39 -38.79
N GLU A 30 16.32 -10.25 -38.81
CA GLU A 30 17.24 -11.39 -38.65
C GLU A 30 17.69 -11.61 -37.20
N VAL A 31 17.51 -10.62 -36.33
CA VAL A 31 17.96 -10.71 -34.93
C VAL A 31 16.96 -11.56 -34.15
N THR A 32 17.37 -12.76 -33.75
CA THR A 32 16.55 -13.62 -32.89
C THR A 32 16.34 -12.96 -31.52
N GLY A 33 15.32 -13.40 -30.76
CA GLY A 33 15.14 -12.92 -29.37
C GLY A 33 16.36 -13.20 -28.49
N GLU A 34 17.18 -14.21 -28.84
CA GLU A 34 18.45 -14.50 -28.17
C GLU A 34 19.53 -13.46 -28.49
N GLU A 35 19.71 -13.11 -29.76
CA GLU A 35 20.69 -12.10 -30.17
C GLU A 35 20.33 -10.70 -29.64
N THR A 36 19.03 -10.38 -29.54
CA THR A 36 18.58 -9.11 -28.94
C THR A 36 18.95 -9.04 -27.45
N LEU A 37 18.72 -10.13 -26.71
CA LEU A 37 19.03 -10.20 -25.28
C LEU A 37 20.53 -10.35 -24.97
N ALA A 38 21.38 -10.61 -25.97
CA ALA A 38 22.83 -10.57 -25.84
C ALA A 38 23.38 -9.13 -25.83
N THR A 39 22.62 -8.16 -26.35
CA THR A 39 22.97 -6.73 -26.28
C THR A 39 22.61 -6.14 -24.92
N PHE A 40 23.40 -5.17 -24.46
CA PHE A 40 23.10 -4.46 -23.21
C PHE A 40 21.71 -3.82 -23.22
N ASP A 41 21.31 -3.16 -24.31
CA ASP A 41 20.02 -2.45 -24.38
C ASP A 41 18.82 -3.40 -24.33
N GLY A 42 18.88 -4.52 -25.06
CA GLY A 42 17.83 -5.55 -25.03
C GLY A 42 17.72 -6.21 -23.66
N TRP A 43 18.86 -6.56 -23.05
CA TRP A 43 18.91 -7.12 -21.71
C TRP A 43 18.43 -6.14 -20.64
N TYR A 44 18.85 -4.87 -20.71
CA TYR A 44 18.42 -3.81 -19.81
C TYR A 44 16.91 -3.56 -19.90
N GLY A 45 16.35 -3.58 -21.11
CA GLY A 45 14.91 -3.53 -21.34
C GLY A 45 14.17 -4.64 -20.60
N MET A 46 14.64 -5.89 -20.69
CA MET A 46 14.09 -7.01 -19.92
C MET A 46 14.29 -6.83 -18.40
N GLN A 47 15.44 -6.34 -17.96
CA GLN A 47 15.72 -6.07 -16.55
C GLN A 47 14.73 -5.08 -15.95
N THR A 48 14.32 -4.05 -16.69
CA THR A 48 13.29 -3.11 -16.22
C THR A 48 11.95 -3.79 -15.96
N GLN A 49 11.62 -4.85 -16.71
CA GLN A 49 10.36 -5.60 -16.54
C GLN A 49 10.32 -6.40 -15.24
N CYS A 50 11.47 -6.66 -14.59
CA CYS A 50 11.49 -7.27 -13.25
C CYS A 50 10.68 -6.46 -12.23
N TYR A 51 10.52 -5.14 -12.44
CA TYR A 51 9.77 -4.26 -11.55
C TYR A 51 8.27 -4.17 -11.88
N ASN A 52 7.85 -4.59 -13.08
CA ASN A 52 6.51 -4.30 -13.59
C ASN A 52 5.38 -4.73 -12.63
N PRO A 53 5.37 -5.96 -12.07
CA PRO A 53 4.29 -6.41 -11.20
C PRO A 53 4.10 -5.57 -9.94
N ILE A 54 5.19 -4.96 -9.43
CA ILE A 54 5.17 -4.19 -8.17
C ILE A 54 4.26 -2.96 -8.29
N TYR A 55 4.44 -2.17 -9.36
CA TYR A 55 3.70 -0.92 -9.55
C TYR A 55 2.44 -1.08 -10.41
N SER A 56 2.34 -2.13 -11.24
CA SER A 56 1.17 -2.32 -12.10
C SER A 56 -0.01 -2.93 -11.36
N GLN A 57 0.24 -3.87 -10.43
CA GLN A 57 -0.83 -4.53 -9.69
C GLN A 57 -0.53 -4.71 -8.20
N LEU A 58 0.61 -5.30 -7.84
CA LEU A 58 0.82 -5.84 -6.49
C LEU A 58 0.51 -4.81 -5.41
N TYR A 59 1.13 -3.64 -5.44
CA TYR A 59 0.94 -2.66 -4.37
C TYR A 59 -0.09 -1.58 -4.69
N THR A 60 -0.57 -1.46 -5.93
CA THR A 60 -1.39 -0.33 -6.37
C THR A 60 -2.89 -0.61 -6.37
N VAL A 61 -3.31 -1.87 -6.24
CA VAL A 61 -4.74 -2.23 -6.14
C VAL A 61 -5.01 -3.12 -4.93
N THR A 62 -6.29 -3.36 -4.63
CA THR A 62 -6.70 -4.08 -3.42
C THR A 62 -6.31 -5.57 -3.39
N ASP A 63 -5.86 -6.15 -4.51
CA ASP A 63 -5.61 -7.59 -4.61
C ASP A 63 -4.58 -8.02 -3.57
N PHE A 64 -3.35 -7.50 -3.60
CA PHE A 64 -2.36 -7.89 -2.61
C PHE A 64 -2.69 -7.38 -1.21
N LEU A 65 -3.24 -6.16 -1.08
CA LEU A 65 -3.66 -5.61 0.22
C LEU A 65 -4.62 -6.59 0.92
N SER A 66 -5.60 -7.13 0.21
CA SER A 66 -6.53 -8.10 0.77
C SER A 66 -5.86 -9.42 1.16
N VAL A 67 -4.87 -9.88 0.39
CA VAL A 67 -4.10 -11.09 0.73
C VAL A 67 -3.22 -10.86 1.97
N ALA A 68 -2.66 -9.66 2.13
CA ALA A 68 -1.70 -9.33 3.18
C ALA A 68 -2.33 -8.79 4.48
N GLU A 69 -3.57 -8.30 4.42
CA GLU A 69 -4.20 -7.61 5.56
C GLU A 69 -5.58 -8.19 5.93
N ALA A 70 -6.37 -8.73 4.99
CA ALA A 70 -7.70 -9.25 5.31
C ALA A 70 -7.65 -10.62 5.99
N GLY A 71 -8.67 -10.93 6.79
CA GLY A 71 -8.71 -12.18 7.58
C GLY A 71 -7.82 -12.13 8.82
N THR A 72 -7.37 -10.93 9.20
CA THR A 72 -6.59 -10.68 10.41
C THR A 72 -7.47 -9.98 11.45
N ASP A 73 -6.85 -9.48 12.51
CA ASP A 73 -7.48 -8.68 13.54
C ASP A 73 -7.51 -7.18 13.26
N THR A 74 -6.92 -6.68 12.15
CA THR A 74 -6.79 -5.22 11.92
C THR A 74 -7.84 -4.63 10.98
N TRP A 75 -8.45 -5.43 10.10
CA TRP A 75 -9.39 -4.94 9.08
C TRP A 75 -10.65 -5.78 9.01
N LEU A 76 -11.78 -5.09 8.83
CA LEU A 76 -13.11 -5.65 8.66
C LEU A 76 -13.74 -5.11 7.37
N THR A 77 -14.83 -5.75 6.95
CA THR A 77 -15.68 -5.18 5.91
C THR A 77 -16.56 -4.07 6.48
N ALA A 78 -16.61 -2.93 5.79
CA ALA A 78 -17.55 -1.87 6.14
C ALA A 78 -19.00 -2.36 6.04
N ASN A 79 -19.88 -1.88 6.93
CA ASN A 79 -21.30 -2.27 6.99
C ASN A 79 -21.53 -3.78 7.05
N ASN A 80 -20.55 -4.54 7.58
CA ASN A 80 -20.56 -5.99 7.58
C ASN A 80 -20.87 -6.59 6.19
N ASN A 81 -20.32 -6.00 5.13
CA ASN A 81 -20.54 -6.39 3.74
C ASN A 81 -20.05 -7.82 3.48
N ASP A 82 -20.89 -8.62 2.84
CA ASP A 82 -20.67 -10.04 2.57
C ASP A 82 -19.95 -10.30 1.23
N ASN A 83 -19.83 -9.31 0.34
CA ASN A 83 -19.23 -9.49 -0.99
C ASN A 83 -17.72 -9.84 -0.96
N SER A 84 -17.03 -9.60 0.16
CA SER A 84 -15.59 -9.88 0.32
C SER A 84 -15.30 -10.81 1.50
N LYS A 85 -16.31 -11.53 1.96
CA LYS A 85 -16.24 -12.39 3.14
C LYS A 85 -15.27 -13.57 3.02
N GLU A 86 -14.94 -13.99 1.80
CA GLU A 86 -13.98 -15.08 1.55
C GLU A 86 -12.62 -14.78 2.19
N LEU A 87 -12.04 -13.60 1.93
CA LEU A 87 -10.74 -13.22 2.49
C LEU A 87 -10.83 -12.59 3.88
N PHE A 88 -11.89 -11.81 4.15
CA PHE A 88 -12.05 -11.15 5.44
C PHE A 88 -12.46 -12.11 6.56
N TYR A 89 -13.21 -13.16 6.23
CA TYR A 89 -13.85 -14.03 7.22
C TYR A 89 -13.75 -15.52 6.92
N TYR A 90 -13.03 -15.95 5.87
CA TYR A 90 -12.85 -17.36 5.49
C TYR A 90 -14.14 -18.08 5.09
N GLU A 91 -15.23 -17.34 4.89
CA GLU A 91 -16.53 -17.90 4.53
C GLU A 91 -16.55 -18.30 3.06
N SER A 92 -16.71 -19.61 2.80
CA SER A 92 -16.71 -20.17 1.44
C SER A 92 -15.41 -19.88 0.66
N LEU A 93 -14.28 -19.71 1.36
CA LEU A 93 -12.99 -19.52 0.73
C LEU A 93 -12.51 -20.83 0.09
N THR A 94 -12.43 -20.87 -1.23
CA THR A 94 -11.91 -21.99 -2.03
C THR A 94 -11.05 -21.48 -3.18
N PRO A 95 -10.04 -22.23 -3.66
CA PRO A 95 -9.32 -21.92 -4.89
C PRO A 95 -10.28 -21.54 -6.03
N SER A 96 -10.03 -20.42 -6.67
CA SER A 96 -10.89 -19.87 -7.73
C SER A 96 -10.10 -18.90 -8.58
N LYS A 97 -10.37 -18.90 -9.89
CA LYS A 97 -9.72 -18.00 -10.85
C LYS A 97 -10.07 -16.54 -10.58
N ASP A 98 -9.16 -15.65 -11.00
CA ASP A 98 -9.35 -14.19 -11.01
C ASP A 98 -9.55 -13.54 -9.62
N LYS A 99 -9.42 -14.34 -8.55
CA LYS A 99 -9.41 -13.87 -7.16
C LYS A 99 -8.05 -13.26 -6.83
N ALA A 100 -8.01 -12.47 -5.76
CA ALA A 100 -6.81 -11.73 -5.36
C ALA A 100 -5.59 -12.65 -5.12
N TRP A 101 -5.77 -13.80 -4.46
CA TRP A 101 -4.69 -14.76 -4.22
C TRP A 101 -4.23 -15.46 -5.51
N ASP A 102 -5.14 -15.75 -6.44
CA ASP A 102 -4.83 -16.35 -7.74
C ASP A 102 -3.96 -15.41 -8.58
N LYS A 103 -4.36 -14.13 -8.65
CA LYS A 103 -3.61 -13.08 -9.35
C LYS A 103 -2.23 -12.86 -8.74
N LEU A 104 -2.14 -12.73 -7.41
CA LEU A 104 -0.88 -12.54 -6.70
C LEU A 104 0.12 -13.65 -7.03
N PHE A 105 -0.33 -14.91 -6.96
CA PHE A 105 0.50 -16.07 -7.24
C PHE A 105 1.03 -16.04 -8.68
N MET A 106 0.15 -15.86 -9.66
CA MET A 106 0.53 -15.84 -11.08
C MET A 106 1.46 -14.67 -11.43
N GLN A 107 1.23 -13.50 -10.83
CA GLN A 107 2.06 -12.32 -11.03
C GLN A 107 3.47 -12.52 -10.47
N ALA A 108 3.59 -13.06 -9.25
CA ALA A 108 4.88 -13.33 -8.64
C ALA A 108 5.69 -14.36 -9.46
N TYR A 109 5.08 -15.46 -9.90
CA TYR A 109 5.77 -16.45 -10.76
C TYR A 109 6.19 -15.89 -12.12
N THR A 110 5.37 -15.01 -12.71
CA THR A 110 5.73 -14.32 -13.95
C THR A 110 6.97 -13.46 -13.74
N ALA A 111 7.02 -12.72 -12.61
CA ALA A 111 8.17 -11.91 -12.25
C ALA A 111 9.45 -12.74 -12.05
N LEU A 112 9.33 -13.93 -11.47
CA LEU A 112 10.45 -14.87 -11.30
C LEU A 112 11.05 -15.29 -12.64
N GLY A 113 10.20 -15.60 -13.64
CA GLY A 113 10.67 -15.95 -14.99
C GLY A 113 11.52 -14.84 -15.60
N ILE A 114 11.07 -13.59 -15.50
CA ILE A 114 11.78 -12.41 -16.00
C ILE A 114 13.11 -12.23 -15.27
N CYS A 115 13.11 -12.31 -13.93
CA CYS A 115 14.34 -12.17 -13.14
C CYS A 115 15.36 -13.26 -13.51
N ASN A 116 14.92 -14.51 -13.70
CA ASN A 116 15.80 -15.59 -14.07
C ASN A 116 16.44 -15.39 -15.45
N THR A 117 15.68 -14.96 -16.46
CA THR A 117 16.24 -14.62 -17.79
C THR A 117 17.34 -13.56 -17.68
N VAL A 118 17.11 -12.51 -16.90
CA VAL A 118 18.10 -11.44 -16.69
C VAL A 118 19.37 -12.00 -16.02
N ILE A 119 19.20 -12.77 -14.95
CA ILE A 119 20.32 -13.32 -14.15
C ILE A 119 21.12 -14.35 -14.96
N ASN A 120 20.45 -15.27 -15.66
CA ASN A 120 21.12 -16.35 -16.37
C ASN A 120 21.89 -15.86 -17.61
N ARG A 121 21.46 -14.76 -18.22
CA ARG A 121 22.11 -14.21 -19.43
C ARG A 121 23.19 -13.17 -19.12
N ALA A 122 23.26 -12.66 -17.90
CA ALA A 122 24.14 -11.56 -17.52
C ALA A 122 25.61 -11.76 -17.92
N GLU A 123 26.15 -12.97 -17.79
CA GLU A 123 27.56 -13.27 -18.15
C GLU A 123 27.84 -13.19 -19.66
N SER A 124 26.81 -13.33 -20.49
CA SER A 124 26.92 -13.29 -21.96
C SER A 124 26.65 -11.92 -22.55
N VAL A 125 26.20 -10.95 -21.75
CA VAL A 125 25.88 -9.59 -22.21
C VAL A 125 27.16 -8.79 -22.39
N GLU A 126 27.35 -8.23 -23.58
CA GLU A 126 28.43 -7.29 -23.83
C GLU A 126 28.05 -5.88 -23.34
N GLY A 127 28.87 -5.28 -22.47
CA GLY A 127 28.61 -3.95 -21.91
C GLY A 127 29.54 -3.57 -20.77
N ASN A 128 29.20 -2.49 -20.05
CA ASN A 128 29.93 -2.09 -18.86
C ASN A 128 29.72 -3.12 -17.73
N ALA A 129 30.82 -3.72 -17.25
CA ALA A 129 30.76 -4.77 -16.24
C ALA A 129 30.17 -4.31 -14.88
N ASP A 130 30.34 -3.04 -14.50
CA ASP A 130 29.75 -2.47 -13.28
C ASP A 130 28.23 -2.37 -13.41
N ASP A 131 27.76 -1.84 -14.54
CA ASP A 131 26.33 -1.71 -14.83
C ASP A 131 25.65 -3.09 -14.86
N ILE A 132 26.26 -4.06 -15.55
CA ILE A 132 25.76 -5.44 -15.61
C ILE A 132 25.72 -6.06 -14.20
N ARG A 133 26.77 -5.87 -13.39
CA ARG A 133 26.80 -6.36 -12.00
C ARG A 133 25.65 -5.78 -11.17
N VAL A 134 25.48 -4.45 -11.20
CA VAL A 134 24.45 -3.75 -10.41
C VAL A 134 23.05 -4.19 -10.85
N LEU A 135 22.79 -4.22 -12.15
CA LEU A 135 21.48 -4.59 -12.70
C LEU A 135 21.15 -6.08 -12.47
N THR A 136 22.17 -6.95 -12.45
CA THR A 136 22.02 -8.36 -12.01
C THR A 136 21.71 -8.45 -10.53
N ALA A 137 22.35 -7.63 -9.69
CA ALA A 137 22.07 -7.56 -8.26
C ALA A 137 20.65 -7.05 -7.97
N GLU A 138 20.14 -6.10 -8.77
CA GLU A 138 18.73 -5.68 -8.71
C GLU A 138 17.79 -6.85 -9.02
N ALA A 139 18.05 -7.61 -10.10
CA ALA A 139 17.24 -8.76 -10.48
C ALA A 139 17.24 -9.86 -9.40
N ARG A 140 18.40 -10.11 -8.76
CA ARG A 140 18.49 -11.06 -7.63
C ARG A 140 17.72 -10.55 -6.41
N CYS A 141 17.82 -9.26 -6.07
CA CYS A 141 17.03 -8.67 -5.00
C CYS A 141 15.52 -8.87 -5.21
N LEU A 142 15.05 -8.61 -6.43
CA LEU A 142 13.65 -8.78 -6.80
C LEU A 142 13.23 -10.25 -6.82
N ARG A 143 14.09 -11.16 -7.31
CA ARG A 143 13.83 -12.60 -7.26
C ARG A 143 13.69 -13.12 -5.83
N GLY A 144 14.56 -12.69 -4.92
CA GLY A 144 14.45 -12.98 -3.49
C GLY A 144 13.15 -12.44 -2.91
N PHE A 145 12.75 -11.21 -3.26
CA PHE A 145 11.51 -10.60 -2.83
C PHE A 145 10.25 -11.34 -3.32
N TYR A 146 10.20 -11.75 -4.59
CA TYR A 146 9.04 -12.47 -5.13
C TYR A 146 8.91 -13.88 -4.56
N HIS A 147 10.03 -14.61 -4.36
CA HIS A 147 10.01 -15.87 -3.63
C HIS A 147 9.57 -15.67 -2.18
N LEU A 148 10.01 -14.59 -1.51
CA LEU A 148 9.58 -14.25 -0.16
C LEU A 148 8.07 -14.01 -0.09
N ILE A 149 7.50 -13.25 -1.03
CA ILE A 149 6.04 -13.07 -1.13
C ILE A 149 5.36 -14.45 -1.29
N LEU A 150 5.78 -15.24 -2.26
CA LEU A 150 5.16 -16.54 -2.54
C LEU A 150 5.19 -17.46 -1.31
N THR A 151 6.35 -17.61 -0.67
CA THR A 151 6.48 -18.52 0.47
C THR A 151 5.76 -17.98 1.71
N THR A 152 5.74 -16.67 1.93
CA THR A 152 5.02 -16.05 3.06
C THR A 152 3.52 -16.32 2.96
N TYR A 153 2.92 -16.24 1.78
CA TYR A 153 1.46 -16.36 1.66
C TYR A 153 0.99 -17.77 1.30
N PHE A 154 1.76 -18.55 0.56
CA PHE A 154 1.33 -19.84 0.01
C PHE A 154 2.09 -21.04 0.59
N GLY A 155 3.12 -20.79 1.41
CA GLY A 155 3.89 -21.81 2.11
C GLY A 155 4.94 -22.47 1.21
N PRO A 156 5.12 -23.80 1.30
CA PRO A 156 5.97 -24.56 0.38
C PRO A 156 5.48 -24.41 -1.07
N ILE A 157 6.37 -23.97 -1.95
CA ILE A 157 6.13 -23.70 -3.37
C ILE A 157 7.28 -24.26 -4.22
N THR A 158 7.14 -24.29 -5.54
CA THR A 158 8.24 -24.66 -6.45
C THR A 158 9.24 -23.50 -6.59
N LEU A 159 10.51 -23.77 -6.29
CA LEU A 159 11.58 -22.80 -6.55
C LEU A 159 11.84 -22.68 -8.05
N CYS A 160 11.79 -21.44 -8.55
CA CYS A 160 12.15 -21.12 -9.92
C CYS A 160 13.54 -20.49 -9.95
N MET A 161 14.56 -21.29 -10.25
CA MET A 161 15.97 -20.86 -10.19
C MET A 161 16.60 -20.52 -11.54
N ASN A 162 15.98 -20.97 -12.63
CA ASN A 162 16.50 -20.85 -13.99
C ASN A 162 15.44 -20.24 -14.92
N GLU A 163 15.89 -19.68 -16.02
CA GLU A 163 15.01 -19.21 -17.09
C GLU A 163 14.22 -20.39 -17.67
N ALA A 164 13.04 -20.09 -18.21
CA ALA A 164 12.23 -21.11 -18.86
C ALA A 164 12.96 -21.63 -20.10
N GLY A 165 13.41 -22.88 -20.06
CA GLY A 165 13.92 -23.58 -21.23
C GLY A 165 12.79 -24.07 -22.15
N ASN A 166 13.16 -24.73 -23.25
CA ASN A 166 12.19 -25.28 -24.22
C ASN A 166 11.32 -26.43 -23.64
N ASN A 167 11.69 -26.99 -22.49
CA ASN A 167 10.95 -28.07 -21.84
C ASN A 167 10.03 -27.49 -20.75
N ILE A 168 8.73 -27.59 -20.97
CA ILE A 168 7.72 -27.20 -19.99
C ILE A 168 7.72 -28.22 -18.83
N VAL A 169 7.82 -27.72 -17.60
CA VAL A 169 7.70 -28.56 -16.38
C VAL A 169 6.21 -28.72 -16.04
N LEU A 170 5.62 -29.86 -16.40
CA LEU A 170 4.21 -30.16 -16.14
C LEU A 170 3.97 -30.88 -14.80
N GLU A 171 5.02 -31.36 -14.15
CA GLU A 171 4.96 -32.01 -12.84
C GLU A 171 5.84 -31.30 -11.80
N PRO A 172 5.55 -30.02 -11.47
CA PRO A 172 6.34 -29.28 -10.49
C PRO A 172 6.26 -29.92 -9.10
N LYS A 173 7.32 -29.74 -8.31
CA LYS A 173 7.41 -30.20 -6.92
C LYS A 173 7.61 -29.03 -5.99
N ARG A 174 6.98 -29.08 -4.81
CA ARG A 174 7.19 -28.10 -3.76
C ARG A 174 8.55 -28.32 -3.10
N ASN A 175 9.26 -27.22 -2.84
CA ASN A 175 10.48 -27.21 -2.06
C ASN A 175 10.18 -27.03 -0.58
N THR A 176 11.11 -27.46 0.27
CA THR A 176 11.02 -27.21 1.71
C THR A 176 11.18 -25.72 2.00
N LEU A 177 10.60 -25.25 3.10
CA LEU A 177 10.79 -23.88 3.55
C LEU A 177 12.28 -23.58 3.76
N SER A 178 13.07 -24.52 4.30
CA SER A 178 14.51 -24.34 4.47
C SER A 178 15.24 -24.10 3.14
N GLU A 179 14.94 -24.88 2.08
CA GLU A 179 15.50 -24.66 0.74
C GLU A 179 15.10 -23.29 0.19
N ILE A 180 13.82 -22.93 0.32
CA ILE A 180 13.30 -21.68 -0.22
C ILE A 180 13.95 -20.47 0.45
N TYR A 181 13.97 -20.45 1.78
CA TYR A 181 14.57 -19.35 2.52
C TYR A 181 16.08 -19.29 2.33
N SER A 182 16.79 -20.42 2.22
CA SER A 182 18.23 -20.40 1.93
C SER A 182 18.51 -19.72 0.59
N TYR A 183 17.68 -19.99 -0.41
CA TYR A 183 17.79 -19.35 -1.73
C TYR A 183 17.48 -17.84 -1.69
N ILE A 184 16.42 -17.45 -0.98
CA ILE A 184 16.05 -16.04 -0.78
C ILE A 184 17.19 -15.28 -0.09
N ILE A 185 17.77 -15.85 0.96
CA ILE A 185 18.84 -15.22 1.73
C ILE A 185 20.11 -15.06 0.88
N ASP A 186 20.47 -16.05 0.06
CA ASP A 186 21.61 -15.95 -0.88
C ASP A 186 21.42 -14.79 -1.87
N ASP A 187 20.23 -14.69 -2.48
CA ASP A 187 19.91 -13.60 -3.40
C ASP A 187 19.98 -12.21 -2.75
N LEU A 188 19.44 -12.08 -1.54
CA LEU A 188 19.39 -10.81 -0.82
C LEU A 188 20.77 -10.40 -0.27
N LYS A 189 21.60 -11.36 0.15
CA LYS A 189 23.00 -11.10 0.54
C LYS A 189 23.82 -10.66 -0.67
N TYR A 190 23.73 -11.38 -1.78
CA TYR A 190 24.40 -10.98 -3.02
C TYR A 190 23.98 -9.56 -3.43
N ALA A 191 22.68 -9.26 -3.36
CA ALA A 191 22.18 -7.92 -3.68
C ALA A 191 22.74 -6.85 -2.73
N ALA A 192 22.76 -7.10 -1.41
CA ALA A 192 23.32 -6.17 -0.44
C ALA A 192 24.80 -5.86 -0.71
N ASP A 193 25.59 -6.86 -1.11
CA ASP A 193 27.02 -6.71 -1.38
C ASP A 193 27.31 -5.99 -2.72
N ASN A 194 26.41 -6.10 -3.70
CA ASN A 194 26.67 -5.66 -5.08
C ASN A 194 25.87 -4.44 -5.52
N LEU A 195 24.84 -4.04 -4.77
CA LEU A 195 24.10 -2.80 -5.02
C LEU A 195 24.80 -1.58 -4.44
N ASN A 196 24.62 -0.45 -5.11
CA ASN A 196 25.03 0.86 -4.64
C ASN A 196 24.00 1.46 -3.66
N THR A 197 24.43 2.43 -2.84
CA THR A 197 23.51 3.20 -1.97
C THR A 197 22.61 4.13 -2.78
N THR A 198 23.12 4.66 -3.89
CA THR A 198 22.34 5.37 -4.89
C THR A 198 21.81 4.38 -5.92
N PRO A 199 20.50 4.36 -6.22
CA PRO A 199 19.93 3.45 -7.23
C PRO A 199 20.49 3.75 -8.62
N TYR A 200 20.54 2.72 -9.47
CA TYR A 200 21.02 2.86 -10.85
C TYR A 200 20.24 3.96 -11.60
N GLY A 201 20.98 4.81 -12.32
CA GLY A 201 20.39 5.96 -13.03
C GLY A 201 19.70 7.00 -12.15
N ASN A 202 19.94 7.02 -10.83
CA ASN A 202 19.21 7.83 -9.84
C ASN A 202 17.69 7.60 -9.87
N ASN A 203 17.24 6.44 -10.33
CA ASN A 203 15.82 6.14 -10.44
C ASN A 203 15.28 5.63 -9.09
N ARG A 204 14.44 6.44 -8.44
CA ARG A 204 13.81 6.13 -7.14
C ARG A 204 13.00 4.83 -7.12
N ALA A 205 12.54 4.35 -8.27
CA ALA A 205 11.76 3.11 -8.39
C ALA A 205 12.63 1.85 -8.24
N ARG A 206 13.95 1.98 -8.40
CA ARG A 206 14.89 0.86 -8.37
C ARG A 206 15.33 0.52 -6.96
N VAL A 207 15.56 -0.76 -6.71
CA VAL A 207 16.16 -1.21 -5.47
C VAL A 207 17.60 -0.72 -5.37
N SER A 208 18.04 -0.52 -4.14
CA SER A 208 19.41 -0.11 -3.77
C SER A 208 19.87 -0.94 -2.58
N ARG A 209 21.09 -0.70 -2.10
CA ARG A 209 21.64 -1.45 -0.95
C ARG A 209 20.71 -1.44 0.27
N LYS A 210 20.09 -0.30 0.59
CA LYS A 210 19.09 -0.19 1.67
C LYS A 210 17.86 -1.09 1.45
N SER A 211 17.42 -1.26 0.20
CA SER A 211 16.30 -2.13 -0.15
C SER A 211 16.67 -3.59 0.14
N ALA A 212 17.85 -4.02 -0.30
CA ALA A 212 18.34 -5.39 -0.08
C ALA A 212 18.54 -5.69 1.42
N MET A 213 19.12 -4.76 2.18
CA MET A 213 19.29 -4.91 3.63
C MET A 213 17.97 -5.01 4.39
N GLY A 214 16.99 -4.16 4.06
CA GLY A 214 15.66 -4.24 4.66
C GLY A 214 14.98 -5.57 4.32
N LEU A 215 14.98 -5.96 3.05
CA LEU A 215 14.38 -7.22 2.61
C LEU A 215 15.08 -8.44 3.22
N LEU A 216 16.39 -8.38 3.44
CA LEU A 216 17.15 -9.42 4.12
C LEU A 216 16.70 -9.58 5.58
N ALA A 217 16.53 -8.47 6.31
CA ALA A 217 15.98 -8.49 7.67
C ALA A 217 14.56 -9.10 7.68
N ARG A 218 13.71 -8.70 6.71
CA ARG A 218 12.35 -9.24 6.56
C ARG A 218 12.34 -10.74 6.23
N ALA A 219 13.26 -11.21 5.39
CA ALA A 219 13.39 -12.62 5.06
C ALA A 219 13.83 -13.45 6.28
N TYR A 220 14.80 -12.95 7.04
CA TYR A 220 15.23 -13.61 8.27
C TYR A 220 14.11 -13.69 9.30
N ILE A 221 13.42 -12.59 9.62
CA ILE A 221 12.35 -12.61 10.64
C ILE A 221 11.19 -13.52 10.23
N GLN A 222 10.83 -13.56 8.94
CA GLN A 222 9.74 -14.41 8.48
C GLN A 222 10.13 -15.90 8.55
N GLY A 223 11.36 -16.24 8.15
CA GLY A 223 11.88 -17.60 8.28
C GLY A 223 12.12 -18.02 9.73
N ALA A 224 12.31 -17.07 10.65
CA ALA A 224 12.46 -17.33 12.08
C ALA A 224 11.20 -17.94 12.70
N GLY A 225 10.01 -17.47 12.29
CA GLY A 225 8.74 -18.06 12.70
C GLY A 225 8.50 -19.48 12.16
N GLN A 226 9.31 -19.91 11.18
CA GLN A 226 9.33 -21.29 10.67
C GLN A 226 10.41 -22.15 11.36
N GLY A 227 11.07 -21.63 12.41
CA GLY A 227 12.10 -22.34 13.17
C GLY A 227 13.44 -22.50 12.44
N LEU A 228 13.70 -21.71 11.39
CA LEU A 228 14.89 -21.86 10.55
C LEU A 228 16.18 -21.33 11.21
N ASN A 229 17.31 -21.86 10.74
CA ASN A 229 18.65 -21.48 11.19
C ASN A 229 19.63 -21.46 10.00
N GLU A 230 20.67 -20.65 10.11
CA GLU A 230 21.77 -20.55 9.14
C GLU A 230 23.08 -20.83 9.86
N ASN A 231 23.76 -21.92 9.48
CA ASN A 231 25.01 -22.34 10.09
C ASN A 231 24.92 -22.47 11.62
N GLY A 232 23.82 -23.02 12.12
CA GLY A 232 23.56 -23.20 13.55
C GLY A 232 23.10 -21.95 14.31
N VAL A 233 22.97 -20.80 13.63
CA VAL A 233 22.44 -19.57 14.22
C VAL A 233 20.96 -19.44 13.86
N SER A 234 20.09 -19.29 14.86
CA SER A 234 18.66 -19.07 14.64
C SER A 234 18.42 -17.85 13.75
N TYR A 235 17.42 -17.92 12.88
CA TYR A 235 17.00 -16.77 12.08
C TYR A 235 16.48 -15.61 12.93
N TRP A 236 16.01 -15.85 14.16
CA TRP A 236 15.71 -14.78 15.12
C TRP A 236 16.95 -13.94 15.41
N GLN A 237 18.08 -14.59 15.69
CA GLN A 237 19.35 -13.91 15.91
C GLN A 237 19.85 -13.22 14.62
N ARG A 238 19.73 -13.87 13.46
CA ARG A 238 20.12 -13.24 12.18
C ARG A 238 19.29 -11.99 11.86
N ALA A 239 17.99 -12.03 12.14
CA ALA A 239 17.11 -10.88 11.96
C ALA A 239 17.53 -9.72 12.85
N ALA A 240 17.82 -9.98 14.13
CA ALA A 240 18.38 -8.99 15.04
C ALA A 240 19.71 -8.44 14.50
N ASP A 241 20.69 -9.29 14.20
CA ASP A 241 22.03 -8.86 13.75
C ASP A 241 21.96 -7.92 12.53
N VAL A 242 21.16 -8.29 11.52
CA VAL A 242 21.01 -7.49 10.29
C VAL A 242 20.28 -6.18 10.58
N ALA A 243 19.17 -6.23 11.32
CA ALA A 243 18.38 -5.05 11.62
C ALA A 243 19.16 -4.06 12.49
N GLU A 244 19.89 -4.53 13.51
CA GLU A 244 20.69 -3.70 14.41
C GLU A 244 21.88 -3.06 13.70
N SER A 245 22.58 -3.79 12.84
CA SER A 245 23.63 -3.22 12.00
C SER A 245 23.09 -2.09 11.12
N PHE A 246 21.90 -2.28 10.55
CA PHE A 246 21.28 -1.27 9.69
C PHE A 246 20.77 -0.06 10.48
N ILE A 247 20.20 -0.28 11.67
CA ILE A 247 19.81 0.81 12.59
C ILE A 247 21.05 1.62 13.00
N ALA A 248 22.12 0.96 13.42
CA ALA A 248 23.35 1.64 13.83
C ALA A 248 23.96 2.50 12.71
N ASP A 249 23.98 1.98 11.46
CA ASP A 249 24.40 2.79 10.31
C ASP A 249 23.47 3.99 10.08
N THR A 250 22.16 3.78 10.18
CA THR A 250 21.15 4.84 10.02
C THR A 250 21.34 5.95 11.06
N GLU A 251 21.54 5.60 12.32
CA GLU A 251 21.80 6.54 13.41
C GLU A 251 23.15 7.26 13.24
N ALA A 252 24.13 6.62 12.60
CA ALA A 252 25.41 7.20 12.22
C ALA A 252 25.36 8.04 10.93
N GLY A 253 24.18 8.23 10.32
CA GLY A 253 23.96 9.07 9.14
C GLY A 253 23.77 8.29 7.83
N GLY A 254 23.66 6.97 7.86
CA GLY A 254 23.29 6.12 6.72
C GLY A 254 24.41 5.97 5.68
N GLY A 255 25.68 6.14 6.06
CA GLY A 255 26.80 6.16 5.11
C GLY A 255 27.05 4.82 4.41
N THR A 256 26.72 3.70 5.06
CA THR A 256 26.99 2.35 4.54
C THR A 256 25.84 1.83 3.69
N TYR A 257 24.62 1.89 4.23
CA TYR A 257 23.44 1.29 3.62
C TYR A 257 22.49 2.32 2.99
N GLY A 258 22.48 3.57 3.47
CA GLY A 258 21.61 4.63 2.99
C GLY A 258 20.28 4.77 3.74
N GLY A 259 20.18 4.22 4.96
CA GLY A 259 18.99 4.31 5.80
C GLY A 259 18.78 5.72 6.37
N TYR A 260 17.52 6.06 6.63
CA TYR A 260 17.13 7.31 7.28
C TYR A 260 15.81 7.10 8.03
N LEU A 261 15.65 7.73 9.19
CA LEU A 261 14.40 7.76 9.94
C LEU A 261 14.02 9.23 10.17
N TYR A 262 12.80 9.64 9.79
CA TYR A 262 12.37 11.00 10.09
C TYR A 262 12.24 11.21 11.60
N ASN A 263 12.54 12.41 12.10
CA ASN A 263 12.35 12.74 13.52
C ASN A 263 10.89 13.03 13.89
N ASP A 264 10.04 13.32 12.89
CA ASP A 264 8.61 13.52 13.06
C ASP A 264 7.86 12.63 12.06
N ILE A 265 6.91 11.84 12.54
CA ILE A 265 6.10 10.97 11.68
C ILE A 265 5.31 11.73 10.61
N SER A 266 4.99 13.00 10.85
CA SER A 266 4.31 13.85 9.85
C SER A 266 5.19 14.13 8.63
N ASP A 267 6.52 14.09 8.75
CA ASP A 267 7.43 14.26 7.62
C ASP A 267 7.48 12.99 6.74
N MET A 268 7.28 11.81 7.34
CA MET A 268 7.17 10.56 6.60
C MET A 268 5.97 10.57 5.64
N TRP A 269 4.85 11.16 6.07
CA TRP A 269 3.60 11.21 5.30
C TRP A 269 3.34 12.55 4.61
N ALA A 270 4.26 13.51 4.66
CA ALA A 270 4.09 14.78 3.98
C ALA A 270 3.98 14.58 2.45
N ASP A 271 3.01 15.23 1.82
CA ASP A 271 2.76 15.17 0.37
C ASP A 271 4.03 15.56 -0.41
N GLY A 272 4.72 16.62 0.02
CA GLY A 272 5.97 17.09 -0.60
C GLY A 272 7.16 16.14 -0.46
N ASN A 273 7.10 15.18 0.47
CA ASN A 273 8.19 14.21 0.67
C ASN A 273 7.97 12.90 -0.09
N ASN A 274 6.81 12.63 -0.70
CA ASN A 274 6.50 11.31 -1.27
C ASN A 274 7.56 10.81 -2.27
N ARG A 275 7.85 11.59 -3.32
CA ARG A 275 8.80 11.21 -4.39
C ARG A 275 10.27 11.19 -3.98
N THR A 276 10.60 11.82 -2.86
CA THR A 276 11.98 11.95 -2.35
C THR A 276 12.11 11.40 -0.94
N ASN A 277 11.18 10.52 -0.54
CA ASN A 277 11.06 10.07 0.83
C ASN A 277 12.34 9.35 1.26
N LYS A 278 13.00 9.88 2.28
CA LYS A 278 14.30 9.38 2.72
C LYS A 278 14.17 8.09 3.54
N GLU A 279 13.06 7.94 4.25
CA GLU A 279 12.77 6.77 5.10
C GLU A 279 12.33 5.55 4.28
N ALA A 280 11.85 5.75 3.05
CA ALA A 280 11.56 4.67 2.12
C ALA A 280 12.81 3.85 1.79
N LEU A 281 12.73 2.53 2.02
CA LEU A 281 13.76 1.59 1.62
C LEU A 281 13.47 1.01 0.24
N PHE A 282 12.19 0.83 -0.08
CA PHE A 282 11.72 0.36 -1.38
C PHE A 282 10.30 0.86 -1.64
N VAL A 283 10.01 1.26 -2.88
CA VAL A 283 8.70 1.79 -3.28
C VAL A 283 8.14 1.08 -4.50
N ALA A 284 6.82 0.92 -4.53
CA ALA A 284 6.07 0.74 -5.76
C ALA A 284 5.82 2.14 -6.32
N ALA A 285 6.66 2.53 -7.29
CA ALA A 285 6.65 3.87 -7.82
C ALA A 285 5.40 4.13 -8.68
N GLY A 286 4.73 5.25 -8.43
CA GLY A 286 3.66 5.70 -9.33
C GLY A 286 4.22 6.61 -10.43
N CYS A 287 3.57 6.61 -11.60
CA CYS A 287 3.96 7.52 -12.68
C CYS A 287 3.66 8.99 -12.31
N ASP A 288 4.45 9.90 -12.87
CA ASP A 288 4.25 11.34 -12.72
C ASP A 288 3.32 11.83 -13.83
N ALA A 289 2.11 12.25 -13.45
CA ALA A 289 1.17 12.86 -14.38
C ALA A 289 1.77 14.18 -14.93
N GLY A 290 1.78 14.36 -16.24
CA GLY A 290 2.50 15.45 -16.90
C GLY A 290 3.71 15.00 -17.70
N ASP A 291 4.26 13.82 -17.43
CA ASP A 291 5.36 13.24 -18.19
C ASP A 291 4.87 12.65 -19.51
N ASP A 292 5.65 12.84 -20.58
CA ASP A 292 5.36 12.35 -21.93
C ASP A 292 5.25 10.82 -21.92
N ASP A 293 6.10 10.16 -21.13
CA ASP A 293 6.14 8.70 -20.97
C ASP A 293 4.95 8.16 -20.15
N ALA A 294 4.25 8.99 -19.36
CA ALA A 294 3.14 8.54 -18.53
C ALA A 294 1.94 8.02 -19.34
N TRP A 295 1.84 8.40 -20.62
CA TRP A 295 0.76 7.98 -21.52
C TRP A 295 1.05 6.66 -22.24
N ASP A 296 2.33 6.34 -22.46
CA ASP A 296 2.77 5.14 -23.19
C ASP A 296 2.74 3.88 -22.31
N TYR A 297 2.89 4.03 -20.98
CA TYR A 297 2.71 2.94 -20.04
C TYR A 297 1.22 2.74 -19.69
N SER A 298 0.48 2.12 -20.60
CA SER A 298 -0.96 1.79 -20.44
C SER A 298 -1.36 1.00 -19.16
N ASN A 299 -0.39 0.55 -18.35
CA ASN A 299 -0.59 -0.14 -17.07
C ASN A 299 0.25 0.37 -15.88
N ALA A 300 1.09 1.39 -16.03
CA ALA A 300 1.87 1.92 -14.90
C ALA A 300 1.06 2.95 -14.13
N GLY A 301 0.98 2.82 -12.79
CA GLY A 301 0.37 3.83 -11.94
C GLY A 301 -1.15 3.83 -11.99
N TYR A 302 -1.76 2.82 -11.36
CA TYR A 302 -3.18 2.80 -11.06
C TYR A 302 -3.43 2.63 -9.56
N ASN A 303 -2.76 3.43 -8.73
CA ASN A 303 -3.01 3.36 -7.30
C ASN A 303 -4.46 3.76 -7.01
N LYS A 304 -5.25 2.74 -6.65
CA LYS A 304 -6.69 2.80 -6.38
C LYS A 304 -6.99 2.45 -4.92
N LEU A 305 -5.98 2.30 -4.06
CA LEU A 305 -6.17 1.81 -2.69
C LEU A 305 -7.19 2.64 -1.91
N PHE A 306 -7.13 3.97 -2.04
CA PHE A 306 -8.07 4.87 -1.37
C PHE A 306 -9.55 4.59 -1.71
N THR A 307 -9.84 4.06 -2.90
CA THR A 307 -11.23 3.73 -3.29
C THR A 307 -11.83 2.63 -2.41
N TYR A 308 -10.97 1.80 -1.78
CA TYR A 308 -11.34 0.70 -0.90
C TYR A 308 -11.25 1.07 0.58
N THR A 309 -10.38 2.02 0.95
CA THR A 309 -10.13 2.40 2.36
C THR A 309 -10.87 3.67 2.80
N TYR A 310 -11.59 4.32 1.89
CA TYR A 310 -12.48 5.43 2.20
C TYR A 310 -13.95 5.04 1.99
N TRP A 311 -14.82 5.49 2.89
CA TRP A 311 -16.27 5.43 2.68
C TRP A 311 -16.73 6.50 1.67
N ASN A 312 -17.94 6.34 1.14
CA ASN A 312 -18.50 7.22 0.10
C ASN A 312 -19.19 8.45 0.68
N GLN A 313 -18.61 9.65 0.46
CA GLN A 313 -19.12 10.92 1.01
C GLN A 313 -20.54 11.28 0.53
N THR A 314 -20.99 10.74 -0.61
CA THR A 314 -22.37 10.98 -1.09
C THR A 314 -23.45 10.37 -0.19
N ASN A 315 -23.06 9.44 0.71
CA ASN A 315 -23.96 8.91 1.73
C ASN A 315 -24.52 10.02 2.63
N LEU A 316 -23.78 11.11 2.83
CA LEU A 316 -24.18 12.28 3.62
C LEU A 316 -24.35 13.54 2.73
N SER A 317 -24.89 13.39 1.51
CA SER A 317 -24.90 14.46 0.48
C SER A 317 -25.67 15.73 0.84
N ASP A 318 -26.65 15.66 1.74
CA ASP A 318 -27.44 16.81 2.22
C ASP A 318 -26.63 17.78 3.08
N ILE A 319 -25.74 17.26 3.94
CA ILE A 319 -24.83 18.04 4.80
C ILE A 319 -23.41 18.18 4.23
N SER A 320 -22.91 17.22 3.44
CA SER A 320 -21.59 17.32 2.81
C SER A 320 -21.58 18.18 1.54
N LYS A 321 -22.74 18.38 0.91
CA LYS A 321 -22.91 18.95 -0.45
C LYS A 321 -22.20 18.19 -1.57
N ILE A 322 -21.61 17.04 -1.28
CA ILE A 322 -21.01 16.14 -2.26
C ILE A 322 -22.12 15.23 -2.80
N THR A 323 -22.69 15.56 -3.95
CA THR A 323 -23.85 14.86 -4.53
C THR A 323 -23.49 13.84 -5.61
N SER A 324 -22.24 13.83 -6.06
CA SER A 324 -21.74 12.94 -7.12
C SER A 324 -20.34 12.45 -6.79
N ASP A 325 -20.18 11.13 -6.78
CA ASP A 325 -18.89 10.47 -6.58
C ASP A 325 -17.90 10.78 -7.72
N LYS A 326 -18.42 10.91 -8.95
CA LYS A 326 -17.65 11.26 -10.16
C LYS A 326 -17.18 12.72 -10.20
N GLN A 327 -17.64 13.56 -9.28
CA GLN A 327 -17.24 14.97 -9.18
C GLN A 327 -16.67 15.30 -7.79
N ASN A 328 -16.23 14.28 -7.05
CA ASN A 328 -15.59 14.46 -5.76
C ASN A 328 -14.09 14.71 -5.96
N TYR A 329 -13.71 15.96 -6.24
CA TYR A 329 -12.32 16.31 -6.57
C TYR A 329 -11.36 16.25 -5.38
N PHE A 330 -11.89 16.32 -4.14
CA PHE A 330 -11.06 16.24 -2.94
C PHE A 330 -10.77 14.80 -2.51
N TYR A 331 -11.80 13.98 -2.27
CA TYR A 331 -11.60 12.60 -1.82
C TYR A 331 -11.39 11.64 -3.00
N GLY A 332 -11.81 12.01 -4.20
CA GLY A 332 -11.89 11.12 -5.35
C GLY A 332 -13.16 10.27 -5.30
N ARG A 333 -13.27 9.35 -6.26
CA ARG A 333 -14.41 8.45 -6.39
C ARG A 333 -14.25 7.22 -5.48
N THR A 334 -14.83 7.29 -4.29
CA THR A 334 -14.74 6.30 -3.19
C THR A 334 -15.89 5.29 -3.19
N ASN A 335 -16.13 4.64 -4.33
CA ASN A 335 -17.32 3.81 -4.56
C ASN A 335 -17.18 2.32 -4.16
N ASN A 336 -16.00 1.87 -3.69
CA ASN A 336 -15.81 0.48 -3.27
C ASN A 336 -15.98 0.32 -1.75
N GLY A 337 -15.28 1.14 -0.95
CA GLY A 337 -15.45 1.26 0.50
C GLY A 337 -15.50 -0.07 1.25
N ASN A 338 -14.48 -0.91 1.08
CA ASN A 338 -14.47 -2.31 1.50
C ASN A 338 -13.66 -2.56 2.77
N CYS A 339 -12.57 -1.81 2.99
CA CYS A 339 -11.59 -2.08 4.03
C CYS A 339 -11.71 -1.03 5.14
N ALA A 340 -12.41 -1.37 6.22
CA ALA A 340 -12.59 -0.52 7.39
C ALA A 340 -11.75 -1.04 8.57
N PRO A 341 -11.11 -0.17 9.37
CA PRO A 341 -10.27 -0.59 10.47
C PRO A 341 -11.11 -1.30 11.54
N SER A 342 -10.61 -2.41 12.09
CA SER A 342 -11.29 -3.11 13.19
C SER A 342 -11.28 -2.27 14.46
N LYS A 343 -12.13 -2.63 15.43
CA LYS A 343 -12.09 -1.99 16.76
C LYS A 343 -10.70 -2.13 17.41
N TYR A 344 -10.09 -3.31 17.33
CA TYR A 344 -8.74 -3.54 17.85
C TYR A 344 -7.72 -2.60 17.21
N LEU A 345 -7.73 -2.45 15.88
CA LEU A 345 -6.79 -1.56 15.21
C LEU A 345 -6.96 -0.12 15.70
N LEU A 346 -8.19 0.36 15.83
CA LEU A 346 -8.47 1.71 16.32
C LEU A 346 -8.06 1.88 17.79
N ASP A 347 -8.28 0.86 18.63
CA ASP A 347 -7.90 0.84 20.04
C ASP A 347 -6.39 0.73 20.26
N CYS A 348 -5.61 0.34 19.25
CA CYS A 348 -4.16 0.46 19.34
C CYS A 348 -3.74 1.94 19.44
N PHE A 349 -4.47 2.89 18.84
CA PHE A 349 -4.06 4.28 18.81
C PHE A 349 -4.56 5.04 20.04
N GLU A 350 -3.64 5.78 20.66
CA GLU A 350 -3.89 6.66 21.80
C GLU A 350 -3.69 8.11 21.36
N PRO A 351 -4.73 8.76 20.83
CA PRO A 351 -4.57 10.02 20.12
C PRO A 351 -4.21 11.19 21.05
N THR A 352 -4.27 11.01 22.36
CA THR A 352 -3.82 12.00 23.35
C THR A 352 -2.31 12.27 23.28
N TRP A 353 -1.50 11.28 22.87
CA TRP A 353 -0.06 11.44 22.69
C TRP A 353 0.44 11.01 21.31
N ASP A 354 -0.26 10.13 20.59
CA ASP A 354 0.24 9.52 19.36
C ASP A 354 -0.28 10.25 18.10
N LYS A 355 0.61 10.94 17.38
CA LYS A 355 0.29 11.61 16.11
C LYS A 355 0.03 10.64 14.96
N ARG A 356 0.35 9.34 15.11
CA ARG A 356 0.03 8.34 14.07
C ARG A 356 -1.46 8.18 13.89
N TRP A 357 -2.28 8.58 14.86
CA TRP A 357 -3.72 8.60 14.70
C TRP A 357 -4.15 9.41 13.47
N GLU A 358 -3.86 10.70 13.44
CA GLU A 358 -4.21 11.57 12.31
C GLU A 358 -3.36 11.34 11.05
N ASN A 359 -2.16 10.77 11.21
CA ASN A 359 -1.29 10.43 10.07
C ASN A 359 -1.60 9.06 9.44
N SER A 360 -2.45 8.25 10.10
CA SER A 360 -2.91 6.96 9.55
C SER A 360 -4.39 7.00 9.17
N PHE A 361 -5.21 7.72 9.94
CA PHE A 361 -6.65 7.79 9.73
C PHE A 361 -7.16 9.22 9.57
N GLN A 362 -8.03 9.42 8.58
CA GLN A 362 -8.89 10.58 8.51
C GLN A 362 -10.20 10.29 9.26
N THR A 363 -10.52 11.14 10.24
CA THR A 363 -11.72 11.03 11.08
C THR A 363 -12.61 12.26 11.08
N ALA A 364 -12.13 13.39 10.56
CA ALA A 364 -12.92 14.59 10.29
C ALA A 364 -13.07 14.79 8.79
N PHE A 365 -14.28 15.10 8.33
CA PHE A 365 -14.62 15.19 6.91
C PHE A 365 -15.25 16.54 6.61
N GLY A 366 -14.60 17.31 5.74
CA GLY A 366 -15.07 18.60 5.26
C GLY A 366 -15.48 18.56 3.80
N ALA A 367 -16.29 19.54 3.40
CA ALA A 367 -16.60 19.79 2.00
C ALA A 367 -15.42 20.51 1.30
N PHE A 368 -15.51 20.69 -0.01
CA PHE A 368 -14.49 21.38 -0.80
C PHE A 368 -15.10 22.44 -1.72
N SER A 369 -14.31 23.42 -2.10
CA SER A 369 -14.56 24.37 -3.19
C SER A 369 -13.52 24.21 -4.30
N MET A 370 -13.71 24.96 -5.38
CA MET A 370 -12.75 25.13 -6.48
C MET A 370 -12.79 26.59 -6.94
N GLU A 371 -12.66 27.49 -5.97
CA GLU A 371 -12.73 28.95 -6.10
C GLU A 371 -11.55 29.45 -6.94
N LYS A 372 -10.34 28.90 -6.70
CA LYS A 372 -9.12 29.30 -7.42
C LYS A 372 -9.25 29.16 -8.94
N VAL A 373 -10.00 28.17 -9.40
CA VAL A 373 -10.22 27.87 -10.83
C VAL A 373 -11.64 28.20 -11.30
N ALA A 374 -12.46 28.81 -10.45
CA ALA A 374 -13.83 29.24 -10.73
C ALA A 374 -14.78 28.12 -11.22
N TRP A 375 -14.59 26.87 -10.77
CA TRP A 375 -15.46 25.74 -11.13
C TRP A 375 -16.59 25.50 -10.13
N ILE A 376 -16.25 25.63 -8.84
CA ILE A 376 -17.17 25.43 -7.72
C ILE A 376 -16.92 26.59 -6.76
N PRO A 377 -17.77 27.63 -6.77
CA PRO A 377 -17.59 28.76 -5.88
C PRO A 377 -17.59 28.32 -4.41
N TYR A 378 -16.76 28.96 -3.59
CA TYR A 378 -16.69 28.75 -2.14
C TYR A 378 -18.08 28.77 -1.50
N THR A 379 -18.92 29.72 -1.92
CA THR A 379 -20.28 29.90 -1.40
C THR A 379 -21.25 28.77 -1.76
N LYS A 380 -20.97 27.99 -2.81
CA LYS A 380 -21.86 26.94 -3.32
C LYS A 380 -22.00 25.77 -2.35
N ASN A 381 -20.92 25.44 -1.63
CA ASN A 381 -20.87 24.31 -0.70
C ASN A 381 -20.94 24.73 0.78
N ILE A 382 -21.36 25.96 1.05
CA ILE A 382 -21.75 26.38 2.41
C ILE A 382 -23.09 25.71 2.75
N VAL A 383 -23.18 25.12 3.94
CA VAL A 383 -24.41 24.51 4.45
C VAL A 383 -24.97 25.38 5.56
N THR A 384 -26.16 25.95 5.35
CA THR A 384 -26.93 26.53 6.46
C THR A 384 -27.69 25.41 7.16
N LEU A 385 -27.51 25.29 8.48
CA LEU A 385 -28.19 24.30 9.30
C LEU A 385 -29.69 24.61 9.39
N THR A 386 -30.52 23.66 8.99
CA THR A 386 -31.99 23.70 9.16
C THR A 386 -32.38 22.83 10.34
N SER A 387 -33.60 23.00 10.87
CA SER A 387 -34.14 22.12 11.92
C SER A 387 -34.08 20.64 11.52
N ASP A 388 -34.38 20.33 10.25
CA ASP A 388 -34.34 18.96 9.72
C ASP A 388 -32.91 18.39 9.69
N LEU A 389 -31.92 19.20 9.28
CA LEU A 389 -30.52 18.78 9.30
C LEU A 389 -30.03 18.57 10.73
N CYS A 390 -30.38 19.48 11.64
CA CYS A 390 -30.02 19.36 13.05
C CYS A 390 -30.57 18.08 13.66
N GLN A 391 -31.87 17.82 13.47
CA GLN A 391 -32.51 16.59 13.93
C GLN A 391 -31.86 15.34 13.33
N LYS A 392 -31.66 15.32 12.01
CA LYS A 392 -31.12 14.16 11.29
C LYS A 392 -29.69 13.80 11.69
N TYR A 393 -28.88 14.78 12.06
CA TYR A 393 -27.46 14.56 12.37
C TYR A 393 -27.13 14.68 13.85
N GLY A 394 -28.14 14.83 14.71
CA GLY A 394 -27.95 15.00 16.15
C GLY A 394 -27.19 16.27 16.52
N ILE A 395 -27.29 17.31 15.68
CA ILE A 395 -26.72 18.64 15.94
C ILE A 395 -27.74 19.41 16.79
N ASP A 396 -27.29 20.12 17.81
CA ASP A 396 -28.18 20.84 18.71
C ASP A 396 -29.02 21.89 17.96
N ALA A 397 -30.30 22.02 18.35
CA ALA A 397 -31.24 22.91 17.69
C ALA A 397 -30.88 24.40 17.84
N SER A 398 -30.04 24.75 18.82
CA SER A 398 -29.50 26.11 18.96
C SER A 398 -28.64 26.55 17.78
N HIS A 399 -28.06 25.60 17.03
CA HIS A 399 -27.25 25.88 15.85
C HIS A 399 -28.07 26.09 14.56
N VAL A 400 -29.41 26.06 14.62
CA VAL A 400 -30.24 26.34 13.44
C VAL A 400 -29.95 27.75 12.92
N GLY A 401 -29.63 27.86 11.63
CA GLY A 401 -29.22 29.10 10.97
C GLY A 401 -27.70 29.32 10.92
N GLU A 402 -26.92 28.60 11.72
CA GLU A 402 -25.46 28.58 11.60
C GLU A 402 -24.99 27.86 10.34
N LYS A 403 -23.69 27.99 10.03
CA LYS A 403 -23.11 27.56 8.76
C LYS A 403 -21.92 26.64 8.94
N ILE A 404 -21.91 25.58 8.13
CA ILE A 404 -20.72 24.78 7.84
C ILE A 404 -20.09 25.30 6.55
N TYR A 405 -18.79 25.54 6.56
CA TYR A 405 -18.02 26.07 5.44
C TYR A 405 -17.16 24.97 4.78
N PRO A 406 -16.77 25.12 3.50
CA PRO A 406 -15.79 24.23 2.88
C PRO A 406 -14.46 24.21 3.63
N TYR A 407 -13.84 23.03 3.78
CA TYR A 407 -12.54 22.85 4.43
C TYR A 407 -11.38 23.12 3.48
N VAL A 408 -11.50 22.68 2.22
CA VAL A 408 -10.43 22.82 1.22
C VAL A 408 -10.89 23.52 -0.05
N ASP A 409 -9.94 24.07 -0.78
CA ASP A 409 -10.08 24.46 -2.18
C ASP A 409 -9.23 23.53 -3.06
N CYS A 410 -9.84 22.91 -4.08
CA CYS A 410 -9.14 22.07 -5.04
C CYS A 410 -8.78 22.89 -6.29
N ASP A 411 -7.50 22.91 -6.63
CA ASP A 411 -6.96 23.62 -7.78
C ASP A 411 -6.95 22.72 -9.02
N GLY A 412 -7.90 22.96 -9.93
CA GLY A 412 -8.09 22.20 -11.16
C GLY A 412 -7.13 22.62 -12.27
N LYS A 413 -6.18 21.76 -12.63
CA LYS A 413 -5.18 22.04 -13.67
C LYS A 413 -5.18 20.95 -14.74
N THR A 414 -5.24 21.34 -16.00
CA THR A 414 -5.06 20.41 -17.14
C THR A 414 -3.57 20.24 -17.41
N MET A 415 -3.09 19.00 -17.49
CA MET A 415 -1.70 18.70 -17.86
C MET A 415 -1.56 18.49 -19.37
N SER A 416 -0.38 18.79 -19.92
CA SER A 416 -0.05 18.62 -21.35
C SER A 416 -0.17 17.15 -21.78
N HIS A 417 0.27 16.24 -20.92
CA HIS A 417 0.17 14.79 -21.02
C HIS A 417 -0.31 14.28 -19.66
N GLY A 418 -1.20 13.29 -19.58
CA GLY A 418 -1.50 12.68 -18.26
C GLY A 418 -2.48 13.44 -17.35
N GLY A 419 -3.80 13.27 -17.53
CA GLY A 419 -4.81 13.59 -16.50
C GLY A 419 -4.97 15.06 -16.11
N ASN A 420 -6.01 15.33 -15.30
CA ASN A 420 -6.17 16.62 -14.63
C ASN A 420 -5.67 16.52 -13.19
N GLN A 421 -5.04 17.57 -12.68
CA GLN A 421 -4.64 17.70 -11.28
C GLN A 421 -5.71 18.43 -10.47
N TYR A 422 -5.82 18.06 -9.20
CA TYR A 422 -6.77 18.63 -8.23
C TYR A 422 -6.10 18.81 -6.86
N THR A 423 -4.95 19.46 -6.84
CA THR A 423 -4.20 19.69 -5.60
C THR A 423 -5.02 20.52 -4.63
N ALA A 424 -5.12 20.10 -3.38
CA ALA A 424 -5.96 20.76 -2.39
C ALA A 424 -5.14 21.68 -1.48
N SER A 425 -5.70 22.85 -1.19
CA SER A 425 -5.23 23.77 -0.14
C SER A 425 -6.33 23.95 0.90
N VAL A 426 -5.97 24.30 2.13
CA VAL A 426 -6.91 24.42 3.25
C VAL A 426 -7.36 25.87 3.42
N TRP A 427 -8.67 26.07 3.58
CA TRP A 427 -9.22 27.34 4.04
C TRP A 427 -8.91 27.53 5.52
N PRO A 428 -8.27 28.63 5.96
CA PRO A 428 -8.07 28.88 7.39
C PRO A 428 -9.39 28.89 8.16
N LYS A 429 -9.34 28.46 9.43
CA LYS A 429 -10.51 28.53 10.32
C LYS A 429 -10.99 29.99 10.45
N GLY A 430 -12.30 30.19 10.38
CA GLY A 430 -12.93 31.52 10.47
C GLY A 430 -13.01 32.30 9.15
N VAL A 431 -12.40 31.80 8.06
CA VAL A 431 -12.63 32.38 6.72
C VAL A 431 -14.06 32.07 6.28
N THR A 432 -14.76 33.08 5.75
CA THR A 432 -16.17 32.97 5.31
C THR A 432 -16.43 33.61 3.95
N THR A 433 -15.42 34.23 3.34
CA THR A 433 -15.53 35.02 2.10
C THR A 433 -15.05 34.28 0.85
N GLY A 434 -14.24 33.23 0.99
CA GLY A 434 -13.60 32.54 -0.14
C GLY A 434 -12.40 33.29 -0.72
N ASP A 435 -11.74 34.16 0.05
CA ASP A 435 -10.54 34.86 -0.41
C ASP A 435 -9.36 33.90 -0.57
N VAL A 436 -9.11 33.44 -1.80
CA VAL A 436 -8.06 32.47 -2.16
C VAL A 436 -6.65 32.88 -1.72
N SER A 437 -6.39 34.16 -1.45
CA SER A 437 -5.09 34.62 -0.94
C SER A 437 -4.80 34.14 0.49
N THR A 438 -5.83 33.69 1.21
CA THR A 438 -5.73 33.17 2.58
C THR A 438 -5.43 31.67 2.65
N LEU A 439 -5.49 30.95 1.53
CA LEU A 439 -5.30 29.50 1.50
C LEU A 439 -3.96 29.07 2.08
N MET A 440 -3.97 27.96 2.81
CA MET A 440 -2.81 27.37 3.46
C MET A 440 -2.48 26.00 2.84
N THR A 441 -1.19 25.68 2.74
CA THR A 441 -0.72 24.35 2.32
C THR A 441 -0.13 23.62 3.52
N PRO A 442 -0.87 22.67 4.14
CA PRO A 442 -0.32 21.83 5.20
C PRO A 442 0.68 20.81 4.64
N LYS A 443 1.40 20.10 5.51
CA LYS A 443 2.28 18.98 5.09
C LYS A 443 1.52 17.90 4.33
N LYS A 444 0.30 17.57 4.78
CA LYS A 444 -0.64 16.67 4.12
C LYS A 444 -2.06 17.13 4.38
N VAL A 445 -2.84 17.36 3.32
CA VAL A 445 -4.19 17.96 3.43
C VAL A 445 -5.22 17.08 4.15
N TYR A 446 -5.00 15.75 4.15
CA TYR A 446 -5.86 14.74 4.78
C TYR A 446 -5.54 14.51 6.26
N VAL A 447 -4.51 15.15 6.80
CA VAL A 447 -4.16 15.10 8.23
C VAL A 447 -4.84 16.29 8.90
N ILE A 448 -5.80 15.99 9.77
CA ILE A 448 -6.50 16.98 10.59
C ILE A 448 -6.06 16.77 12.03
N ASP A 449 -5.64 17.85 12.68
CA ASP A 449 -5.20 17.81 14.07
C ASP A 449 -6.29 17.23 14.98
N TYR A 450 -5.89 16.35 15.90
CA TYR A 450 -6.77 15.73 16.87
C TYR A 450 -6.53 16.30 18.28
N PRO A 451 -7.58 16.55 19.08
CA PRO A 451 -9.00 16.44 18.73
C PRO A 451 -9.47 17.59 17.82
N LEU A 452 -10.55 17.37 17.08
CA LEU A 452 -11.15 18.44 16.26
C LEU A 452 -11.73 19.53 17.19
N PRO A 453 -11.37 20.82 17.02
CA PRO A 453 -11.91 21.89 17.84
C PRO A 453 -13.43 22.01 17.70
N ALA A 454 -14.15 22.22 18.81
CA ALA A 454 -15.61 22.27 18.82
C ALA A 454 -16.18 23.36 17.90
N ASP A 455 -15.50 24.51 17.86
CA ASP A 455 -15.84 25.69 17.09
C ASP A 455 -15.28 25.68 15.65
N ASP A 456 -14.75 24.55 15.17
CA ASP A 456 -14.28 24.42 13.78
C ASP A 456 -15.40 24.02 12.82
N ASN A 457 -16.08 25.02 12.28
CA ASN A 457 -17.23 24.86 11.40
C ASN A 457 -16.89 24.50 9.94
N ARG A 458 -15.69 23.99 9.64
CA ARG A 458 -15.28 23.58 8.28
C ARG A 458 -15.62 22.12 7.94
N PHE A 459 -16.11 21.36 8.92
CA PHE A 459 -16.36 19.93 8.81
C PHE A 459 -17.85 19.63 8.87
N PHE A 460 -18.30 18.59 8.17
CA PHE A 460 -19.69 18.12 8.23
C PHE A 460 -19.85 16.85 9.08
N LEU A 461 -18.77 16.10 9.30
CA LEU A 461 -18.74 14.89 10.12
C LEU A 461 -17.42 14.79 10.89
N TYR A 462 -17.52 14.44 12.17
CA TYR A 462 -16.40 14.08 13.03
C TYR A 462 -16.65 12.72 13.69
N LEU A 463 -15.73 11.79 13.48
CA LEU A 463 -15.67 10.49 14.14
C LEU A 463 -14.71 10.58 15.33
N SER A 464 -15.25 10.72 16.53
CA SER A 464 -14.43 10.89 17.73
C SER A 464 -13.96 9.55 18.28
N LYS A 465 -12.65 9.44 18.56
CA LYS A 465 -12.07 8.29 19.29
C LYS A 465 -12.41 8.38 20.77
N GLU A 466 -12.09 9.50 21.40
CA GLU A 466 -12.54 9.81 22.76
C GLU A 466 -14.05 10.07 22.75
N PRO A 467 -14.86 9.34 23.54
CA PRO A 467 -16.30 9.52 23.54
C PRO A 467 -16.69 10.95 23.91
N LEU A 468 -17.48 11.59 23.06
CA LEU A 468 -18.12 12.87 23.35
C LEU A 468 -19.46 12.62 24.04
N SER A 469 -19.68 13.30 25.17
CA SER A 469 -20.97 13.31 25.84
C SER A 469 -22.01 14.07 25.02
N ALA A 470 -23.29 13.93 25.37
CA ALA A 470 -24.34 14.74 24.75
C ALA A 470 -24.08 16.25 24.95
N GLU A 471 -23.46 16.66 26.05
CA GLU A 471 -23.10 18.05 26.30
C GLU A 471 -21.95 18.51 25.39
N ASP A 472 -20.89 17.70 25.26
CA ASP A 472 -19.74 18.05 24.40
C ASP A 472 -20.12 18.13 22.91
N LYS A 473 -21.19 17.45 22.51
CA LYS A 473 -21.75 17.50 21.15
C LYS A 473 -22.60 18.75 20.92
N LYS A 474 -23.17 19.38 21.97
CA LYS A 474 -24.03 20.56 21.83
C LYS A 474 -23.33 21.79 21.34
N ASP A 475 -22.02 21.90 21.57
CA ASP A 475 -21.21 23.06 21.17
C ASP A 475 -20.68 22.95 19.72
N ARG A 476 -21.12 21.94 18.96
CA ARG A 476 -20.54 21.57 17.65
C ARG A 476 -21.58 21.69 16.55
N VAL A 477 -21.25 22.47 15.52
CA VAL A 477 -22.12 22.74 14.37
C VAL A 477 -22.09 21.64 13.29
N TYR A 478 -21.68 20.43 13.63
CA TYR A 478 -21.48 19.32 12.68
C TYR A 478 -21.78 17.97 13.31
N ALA A 479 -22.03 16.95 12.48
CA ALA A 479 -22.37 15.62 12.95
C ALA A 479 -21.20 15.01 13.74
N CYS A 480 -21.46 14.55 14.97
CA CYS A 480 -20.47 13.96 15.85
C CYS A 480 -20.86 12.52 16.23
N VAL A 481 -20.08 11.55 15.73
CA VAL A 481 -20.30 10.12 15.98
C VAL A 481 -19.15 9.62 16.85
N ASN A 482 -19.47 8.95 17.96
CA ASN A 482 -18.44 8.24 18.73
C ASN A 482 -18.12 6.96 17.95
N ILE A 483 -16.84 6.71 17.67
CA ILE A 483 -16.42 5.59 16.82
C ILE A 483 -16.93 4.25 17.37
N ASP A 484 -16.96 4.07 18.69
CA ASP A 484 -17.45 2.85 19.32
C ASP A 484 -18.94 2.56 19.03
N ASP A 485 -19.74 3.59 18.72
CA ASP A 485 -21.15 3.41 18.36
C ASP A 485 -21.35 2.79 16.97
N LEU A 486 -20.29 2.75 16.15
CA LEU A 486 -20.29 2.13 14.81
C LEU A 486 -20.10 0.61 14.87
N PHE A 487 -19.83 0.04 16.06
CA PHE A 487 -19.59 -1.38 16.24
C PHE A 487 -20.74 -2.06 17.00
N ASP A 488 -21.06 -3.30 16.60
CA ASP A 488 -21.93 -4.19 17.34
C ASP A 488 -21.21 -4.81 18.55
N THR A 489 -21.96 -5.57 19.37
CA THR A 489 -21.42 -6.27 20.56
C THR A 489 -20.37 -7.35 20.23
N ASN A 490 -20.25 -7.75 18.97
CA ASN A 490 -19.24 -8.69 18.49
C ASN A 490 -18.00 -7.98 17.93
N GLY A 491 -17.99 -6.64 17.88
CA GLY A 491 -16.92 -5.83 17.32
C GLY A 491 -16.94 -5.75 15.79
N ASN A 492 -18.05 -6.14 15.14
CA ASN A 492 -18.24 -5.90 13.70
C ASN A 492 -18.87 -4.52 13.48
N TYR A 493 -18.63 -3.90 12.32
CA TYR A 493 -19.38 -2.71 11.95
C TYR A 493 -20.88 -3.01 11.88
N VAL A 494 -21.69 -2.09 12.39
CA VAL A 494 -23.15 -2.14 12.25
C VAL A 494 -23.55 -2.25 10.77
N LYS A 495 -24.56 -3.06 10.44
CA LYS A 495 -24.91 -3.35 9.04
C LYS A 495 -25.84 -2.28 8.46
N THR A 496 -26.76 -1.79 9.26
CA THR A 496 -27.79 -0.83 8.85
C THR A 496 -27.99 0.24 9.92
N GLN A 497 -28.69 1.31 9.55
CA GLN A 497 -29.16 2.35 10.48
C GLN A 497 -29.94 1.81 11.69
N ASN A 498 -30.54 0.63 11.60
CA ASN A 498 -31.32 0.05 12.69
C ASN A 498 -30.45 -0.64 13.75
N ASP A 499 -29.19 -0.91 13.43
CA ASP A 499 -28.22 -1.56 14.30
C ASP A 499 -27.40 -0.54 15.12
N MET A 500 -27.49 0.75 14.78
CA MET A 500 -26.93 1.86 15.55
C MET A 500 -27.67 2.05 16.89
N PRO A 501 -27.03 2.63 17.92
CA PRO A 501 -27.72 3.07 19.13
C PRO A 501 -28.95 3.94 18.82
N SER A 502 -30.00 3.83 19.64
CA SER A 502 -31.28 4.52 19.42
C SER A 502 -31.20 6.04 19.39
N ASP A 503 -30.12 6.61 19.94
CA ASP A 503 -29.88 8.05 20.01
C ASP A 503 -29.49 8.65 18.65
N TYR A 504 -29.09 7.83 17.68
CA TYR A 504 -28.84 8.28 16.30
C TYR A 504 -30.12 8.27 15.47
N ASP A 505 -30.29 9.29 14.65
CA ASP A 505 -31.39 9.35 13.69
C ASP A 505 -31.24 8.22 12.66
N ARG A 506 -32.27 7.37 12.59
CA ARG A 506 -32.29 6.18 11.73
C ARG A 506 -32.43 6.50 10.25
N THR A 507 -32.68 7.73 9.83
CA THR A 507 -32.69 8.15 8.42
C THR A 507 -31.33 8.65 7.95
N SER A 508 -30.39 8.87 8.87
CA SER A 508 -29.02 9.24 8.54
C SER A 508 -28.23 8.01 8.06
N LYS A 509 -27.33 8.20 7.09
CA LYS A 509 -26.42 7.14 6.64
C LYS A 509 -25.09 7.14 7.40
N VAL A 510 -25.08 7.61 8.64
CA VAL A 510 -23.87 7.66 9.48
C VAL A 510 -23.31 6.27 9.78
N TYR A 511 -24.18 5.26 9.83
CA TYR A 511 -23.78 3.84 9.98
C TYR A 511 -22.81 3.39 8.87
N ALA A 512 -22.85 4.03 7.70
CA ALA A 512 -22.00 3.72 6.55
C ALA A 512 -20.65 4.46 6.52
N THR A 513 -20.25 5.03 7.65
CA THR A 513 -18.99 5.78 7.80
C THR A 513 -18.01 5.03 8.70
N TYR A 514 -16.73 5.35 8.59
CA TYR A 514 -15.65 4.78 9.41
C TYR A 514 -14.38 5.63 9.26
N PRO A 515 -13.40 5.51 10.19
CA PRO A 515 -12.08 6.12 10.01
C PRO A 515 -11.40 5.62 8.74
N CYS A 516 -10.99 6.52 7.84
CA CYS A 516 -10.44 6.16 6.54
C CYS A 516 -8.91 6.12 6.57
N LEU A 517 -8.28 5.06 6.03
CA LEU A 517 -6.81 4.99 5.95
C LEU A 517 -6.27 6.05 4.96
N ASN A 518 -5.52 7.03 5.46
CA ASN A 518 -5.01 8.17 4.68
C ASN A 518 -3.51 8.07 4.31
N LYS A 519 -2.85 6.96 4.61
CA LYS A 519 -1.42 6.76 4.29
C LYS A 519 -1.12 6.87 2.79
N PHE A 520 -1.94 6.25 1.95
CA PHE A 520 -1.72 6.17 0.48
C PHE A 520 -2.60 7.11 -0.36
N ILE A 521 -3.17 8.14 0.27
CA ILE A 521 -3.91 9.19 -0.43
C ILE A 521 -3.08 10.48 -0.39
N TRP A 522 -2.66 10.92 -1.57
CA TRP A 522 -1.71 12.02 -1.75
C TRP A 522 -2.38 13.20 -2.47
N SER A 523 -1.89 14.42 -2.20
CA SER A 523 -2.36 15.66 -2.86
C SER A 523 -1.19 16.57 -3.26
N TYR A 524 -0.63 16.36 -4.44
CA TYR A 524 0.40 17.22 -5.03
C TYR A 524 0.37 17.14 -6.57
N GLU A 525 1.01 18.09 -7.26
CA GLU A 525 1.03 18.11 -8.73
C GLU A 525 1.76 16.88 -9.28
N GLY A 526 1.11 16.15 -10.19
CA GLY A 526 1.66 14.95 -10.81
C GLY A 526 1.12 13.64 -10.23
N VAL A 527 0.25 13.71 -9.22
CA VAL A 527 -0.28 12.51 -8.57
C VAL A 527 -1.64 12.07 -9.11
N TYR A 528 -2.44 12.95 -9.69
CA TYR A 528 -3.76 12.57 -10.21
C TYR A 528 -3.66 12.08 -11.64
N TYR A 529 -4.27 10.92 -11.93
CA TYR A 529 -4.25 10.33 -13.26
C TYR A 529 -5.63 9.83 -13.69
N GLY A 530 -5.96 10.00 -14.96
CA GLY A 530 -7.25 9.61 -15.54
C GLY A 530 -8.43 10.52 -15.16
N SER A 531 -9.52 10.41 -15.92
CA SER A 531 -10.70 11.29 -15.79
C SER A 531 -11.74 10.81 -14.76
N ASN A 532 -11.60 9.58 -14.23
CA ASN A 532 -12.58 8.96 -13.34
C ASN A 532 -12.37 9.26 -11.84
N LEU A 533 -11.34 10.05 -11.47
CA LEU A 533 -10.99 10.39 -10.08
C LEU A 533 -10.76 9.17 -9.16
N GLN A 534 -10.36 8.03 -9.73
CA GLN A 534 -10.13 6.78 -8.98
C GLN A 534 -8.65 6.44 -8.79
N ILE A 535 -7.74 7.23 -9.37
CA ILE A 535 -6.31 6.90 -9.44
C ILE A 535 -5.48 8.04 -8.87
N ARG A 536 -4.56 7.69 -7.97
CA ARG A 536 -3.60 8.61 -7.33
C ARG A 536 -2.19 8.02 -7.28
N ASN A 537 -1.35 8.38 -8.23
CA ASN A 537 -0.06 7.77 -8.51
C ASN A 537 1.09 8.20 -7.62
N GLY A 538 0.84 8.41 -6.33
CA GLY A 538 1.93 8.61 -5.38
C GLY A 538 2.61 7.29 -5.07
N ASP A 539 3.89 7.37 -4.75
CA ASP A 539 4.70 6.19 -4.42
C ASP A 539 4.09 5.50 -3.19
N ILE A 540 4.02 4.17 -3.25
CA ILE A 540 3.56 3.32 -2.15
C ILE A 540 4.79 2.66 -1.55
N PHE A 541 4.95 2.76 -0.24
CA PHE A 541 6.10 2.18 0.45
C PHE A 541 5.94 0.65 0.53
N VAL A 542 6.82 -0.07 -0.14
CA VAL A 542 6.94 -1.55 -0.03
C VAL A 542 7.66 -1.91 1.27
N MET A 543 8.63 -1.08 1.65
CA MET A 543 9.34 -1.17 2.92
C MET A 543 9.91 0.20 3.29
N ARG A 544 9.96 0.50 4.59
CA ARG A 544 10.51 1.74 5.14
C ARG A 544 11.27 1.48 6.44
N MET A 545 12.13 2.40 6.83
CA MET A 545 13.10 2.16 7.92
C MET A 545 12.44 1.78 9.25
N ALA A 546 11.25 2.29 9.57
CA ALA A 546 10.55 1.90 10.78
C ALA A 546 10.29 0.38 10.90
N GLU A 547 10.11 -0.33 9.78
CA GLU A 547 9.97 -1.79 9.82
C GLU A 547 11.25 -2.48 10.29
N VAL A 548 12.43 -1.93 9.99
CA VAL A 548 13.71 -2.49 10.48
C VAL A 548 13.80 -2.36 12.01
N TYR A 549 13.35 -1.24 12.58
CA TYR A 549 13.24 -1.06 14.04
C TYR A 549 12.24 -2.04 14.66
N LEU A 550 11.11 -2.27 14.00
CA LEU A 550 10.12 -3.26 14.44
C LEU A 550 10.69 -4.69 14.39
N ILE A 551 11.42 -5.04 13.34
CA ILE A 551 12.09 -6.35 13.20
C ILE A 551 13.14 -6.55 14.31
N ALA A 552 13.95 -5.53 14.60
CA ALA A 552 14.92 -5.60 15.70
C ALA A 552 14.21 -5.78 17.05
N ALA A 553 13.13 -5.03 17.30
CA ALA A 553 12.34 -5.18 18.53
C ALA A 553 11.72 -6.56 18.66
N GLU A 554 11.11 -7.07 17.59
CA GLU A 554 10.48 -8.38 17.56
C GLU A 554 11.49 -9.49 17.82
N ALA A 555 12.62 -9.46 17.11
CA ALA A 555 13.67 -10.45 17.27
C ALA A 555 14.25 -10.45 18.69
N GLU A 556 14.57 -9.28 19.23
CA GLU A 556 15.10 -9.15 20.59
C GLU A 556 14.07 -9.56 21.66
N GLN A 557 12.78 -9.23 21.46
CA GLN A 557 11.72 -9.69 22.36
C GLN A 557 11.63 -11.22 22.37
N HIS A 558 11.68 -11.85 21.20
CA HIS A 558 11.66 -13.32 21.08
C HIS A 558 12.90 -13.97 21.69
N LEU A 559 14.07 -13.32 21.60
CA LEU A 559 15.32 -13.78 22.22
C LEU A 559 15.39 -13.55 23.74
N GLY A 560 14.33 -13.01 24.36
CA GLY A 560 14.24 -12.76 25.80
C GLY A 560 14.81 -11.41 26.25
N ASN A 561 15.15 -10.53 25.32
CA ASN A 561 15.78 -9.23 25.56
C ASN A 561 14.75 -8.08 25.52
N GLY A 562 13.66 -8.21 26.28
CA GLY A 562 12.52 -7.27 26.24
C GLY A 562 12.88 -5.80 26.52
N THR A 563 13.89 -5.51 27.34
CA THR A 563 14.38 -4.14 27.56
C THR A 563 15.10 -3.57 26.34
N LYS A 564 15.86 -4.40 25.60
CA LYS A 564 16.53 -3.97 24.36
C LYS A 564 15.50 -3.71 23.27
N ALA A 565 14.52 -4.62 23.14
CA ALA A 565 13.37 -4.43 22.26
C ALA A 565 12.61 -3.11 22.55
N ALA A 566 12.47 -2.75 23.83
CA ALA A 566 11.83 -1.49 24.22
C ALA A 566 12.58 -0.27 23.67
N GLY A 567 13.92 -0.31 23.57
CA GLY A 567 14.71 0.76 22.96
C GLY A 567 14.30 1.06 21.52
N TYR A 568 14.13 0.01 20.70
CA TYR A 568 13.73 0.17 19.30
C TYR A 568 12.29 0.68 19.16
N LEU A 569 11.33 0.12 19.92
CA LEU A 569 9.95 0.62 19.87
C LEU A 569 9.84 2.07 20.39
N ASN A 570 10.57 2.40 21.46
CA ASN A 570 10.55 3.74 22.03
C ASN A 570 11.10 4.80 21.07
N THR A 571 12.00 4.43 20.16
CA THR A 571 12.48 5.33 19.09
C THR A 571 11.32 5.72 18.16
N LEU A 572 10.51 4.74 17.74
CA LEU A 572 9.33 4.99 16.89
C LEU A 572 8.23 5.75 17.64
N ARG A 573 7.99 5.40 18.91
CA ARG A 573 6.99 6.07 19.76
C ARG A 573 7.38 7.53 20.06
N ALA A 574 8.65 7.80 20.36
CA ALA A 574 9.12 9.17 20.60
C ALA A 574 8.94 10.07 19.37
N ARG A 575 9.25 9.56 18.17
CA ARG A 575 8.99 10.25 16.89
C ARG A 575 7.50 10.53 16.65
N ALA A 576 6.64 9.62 17.08
CA ALA A 576 5.20 9.74 16.94
C ALA A 576 4.56 10.64 18.01
N ALA A 577 5.25 10.88 19.13
CA ALA A 577 4.72 11.65 20.25
C ALA A 577 4.38 13.10 19.87
N ARG A 578 3.24 13.59 20.36
CA ARG A 578 2.86 15.00 20.30
C ARG A 578 3.86 15.86 21.06
N THR A 579 4.05 17.09 20.59
CA THR A 579 4.85 18.08 21.31
C THR A 579 4.31 18.26 22.72
N GLY A 580 5.16 18.06 23.72
CA GLY A 580 4.81 18.19 25.14
C GLY A 580 4.21 16.92 25.77
N ALA A 581 4.03 15.82 25.04
CA ALA A 581 3.64 14.54 25.63
C ALA A 581 4.72 14.04 26.61
N SER A 582 4.29 13.56 27.78
CA SER A 582 5.19 12.97 28.77
C SER A 582 5.75 11.63 28.26
N GLU A 583 7.04 11.36 28.49
CA GLU A 583 7.63 10.04 28.19
C GLU A 583 6.87 8.91 28.89
N SER A 584 6.34 9.15 30.09
CA SER A 584 5.56 8.14 30.82
C SER A 584 4.28 7.72 30.11
N SER A 585 3.80 8.50 29.13
CA SER A 585 2.58 8.19 28.36
C SER A 585 2.82 7.17 27.24
N TYR A 586 4.05 7.01 26.77
CA TYR A 586 4.35 6.15 25.62
C TYR A 586 5.53 5.20 25.80
N LYS A 587 6.47 5.52 26.70
CA LYS A 587 7.74 4.78 26.84
C LYS A 587 7.52 3.43 27.52
N LEU A 588 8.00 2.37 26.87
CA LEU A 588 8.07 1.02 27.41
C LEU A 588 9.36 0.78 28.17
N THR A 589 9.29 0.02 29.25
CA THR A 589 10.47 -0.45 30.01
C THR A 589 10.91 -1.84 29.56
N THR A 590 9.97 -2.66 29.12
CA THR A 590 10.15 -3.96 28.48
C THR A 590 9.05 -4.15 27.46
N VAL A 591 9.29 -5.00 26.45
CA VAL A 591 8.34 -5.33 25.40
C VAL A 591 7.84 -6.76 25.59
N THR A 592 6.53 -6.92 25.52
CA THR A 592 5.85 -8.21 25.42
C THR A 592 5.50 -8.52 23.96
N GLU A 593 5.06 -9.74 23.68
CA GLU A 593 4.58 -10.09 22.34
C GLU A 593 3.35 -9.27 21.92
N GLU A 594 2.46 -8.93 22.86
CA GLU A 594 1.33 -8.02 22.57
C GLU A 594 1.79 -6.61 22.19
N ASP A 595 2.85 -6.09 22.84
CA ASP A 595 3.42 -4.79 22.49
C ASP A 595 3.98 -4.79 21.05
N ILE A 596 4.56 -5.91 20.60
CA ILE A 596 4.97 -6.08 19.19
C ILE A 596 3.76 -5.99 18.27
N TYR A 597 2.70 -6.76 18.54
CA TYR A 597 1.50 -6.72 17.70
C TYR A 597 0.90 -5.33 17.63
N ASP A 598 0.77 -4.65 18.77
CA ASP A 598 0.16 -3.33 18.81
C ASP A 598 1.03 -2.29 18.11
N GLU A 599 2.36 -2.37 18.24
CA GLU A 599 3.25 -1.41 17.57
C GLU A 599 3.31 -1.63 16.05
N TYR A 600 3.31 -2.88 15.58
CA TYR A 600 3.11 -3.16 14.15
C TYR A 600 1.76 -2.65 13.65
N ALA A 601 0.69 -2.76 14.44
CA ALA A 601 -0.63 -2.24 14.07
C ALA A 601 -0.63 -0.70 14.00
N ARG A 602 -0.01 0.01 14.94
CA ARG A 602 0.11 1.47 14.91
C ARG A 602 0.96 1.96 13.74
N GLU A 603 2.12 1.34 13.58
CA GLU A 603 3.14 1.82 12.68
C GLU A 603 2.85 1.41 11.24
N LEU A 604 2.47 0.16 10.97
CA LEU A 604 2.39 -0.43 9.63
C LEU A 604 0.97 -0.81 9.17
N CYS A 605 -0.09 -0.27 9.78
CA CYS A 605 -1.46 -0.55 9.32
C CYS A 605 -1.64 -0.26 7.82
N GLY A 606 -2.13 -1.26 7.08
CA GLY A 606 -2.36 -1.16 5.64
C GLY A 606 -1.08 -1.27 4.80
N GLU A 607 0.08 -1.51 5.41
CA GLU A 607 1.38 -1.61 4.73
C GLU A 607 1.79 -3.07 4.43
N HIS A 608 0.81 -3.95 4.20
CA HIS A 608 0.99 -5.34 3.76
C HIS A 608 1.82 -6.23 4.70
N SER A 609 1.66 -6.04 6.02
CA SER A 609 2.52 -6.66 7.03
C SER A 609 1.78 -7.56 8.02
N ARG A 610 0.47 -7.31 8.25
CA ARG A 610 -0.23 -7.93 9.40
C ARG A 610 -0.32 -9.44 9.29
N TRP A 611 -0.66 -9.97 8.11
CA TRP A 611 -0.75 -11.41 7.90
C TRP A 611 0.57 -12.13 8.21
N ALA A 612 1.67 -11.62 7.67
CA ALA A 612 3.00 -12.19 7.84
C ALA A 612 3.41 -12.23 9.33
N LEU A 613 3.07 -11.18 10.09
CA LEU A 613 3.28 -11.10 11.54
C LEU A 613 2.48 -12.16 12.29
N LEU A 614 1.17 -12.26 12.06
CA LEU A 614 0.35 -13.27 12.74
C LEU A 614 0.77 -14.69 12.36
N GLN A 615 1.24 -14.90 11.13
CA GLN A 615 1.74 -16.19 10.67
C GLN A 615 3.00 -16.61 11.41
N ARG A 616 4.04 -15.75 11.42
CA ARG A 616 5.34 -16.13 12.01
C ARG A 616 5.29 -16.30 13.52
N HIS A 617 4.33 -15.67 14.18
CA HIS A 617 4.04 -15.89 15.60
C HIS A 617 2.99 -16.98 15.86
N GLN A 618 2.44 -17.64 14.83
CA GLN A 618 1.37 -18.63 14.96
C GLN A 618 0.13 -18.12 15.72
N ALA A 619 -0.17 -16.83 15.58
CA ALA A 619 -1.11 -16.10 16.43
C ALA A 619 -2.53 -15.97 15.86
N PHE A 620 -2.81 -16.47 14.65
CA PHE A 620 -4.12 -16.30 14.01
C PHE A 620 -5.29 -16.77 14.90
N SER A 621 -5.26 -18.00 15.40
CA SER A 621 -6.39 -18.54 16.16
C SER A 621 -6.68 -17.74 17.43
N THR A 622 -5.64 -17.30 18.16
CA THR A 622 -5.79 -16.53 19.40
C THR A 622 -6.27 -15.10 19.12
N ARG A 623 -5.65 -14.43 18.13
CA ARG A 623 -5.98 -13.06 17.73
C ARG A 623 -7.39 -12.95 17.16
N LEU A 624 -7.78 -13.84 16.25
CA LEU A 624 -9.11 -13.84 15.65
C LEU A 624 -10.19 -14.11 16.69
N ALA A 625 -9.99 -15.07 17.60
CA ALA A 625 -10.95 -15.32 18.67
C ALA A 625 -11.22 -14.09 19.55
N LYS A 626 -10.20 -13.24 19.75
CA LYS A 626 -10.31 -12.01 20.55
C LYS A 626 -10.91 -10.83 19.78
N TYR A 627 -10.49 -10.64 18.52
CA TYR A 627 -10.70 -9.37 17.81
C TYR A 627 -11.45 -9.47 16.49
N ASN A 628 -11.67 -10.68 15.95
CA ASN A 628 -12.43 -10.90 14.73
C ASN A 628 -13.22 -12.22 14.84
N LYS A 629 -14.25 -12.20 15.69
CA LYS A 629 -15.07 -13.39 16.03
C LYS A 629 -15.72 -14.01 14.80
N ARG A 630 -16.10 -13.19 13.81
CA ARG A 630 -16.69 -13.66 12.55
C ARG A 630 -15.68 -14.53 11.79
N ALA A 631 -14.45 -14.02 11.57
CA ALA A 631 -13.40 -14.81 10.93
C ALA A 631 -13.04 -16.07 11.73
N ALA A 632 -12.95 -15.96 13.06
CA ALA A 632 -12.62 -17.08 13.94
C ALA A 632 -13.58 -18.28 13.78
N SER A 633 -14.85 -18.02 13.46
CA SER A 633 -15.86 -19.07 13.29
C SER A 633 -15.61 -19.99 12.09
N SER A 634 -14.95 -19.49 11.05
CA SER A 634 -14.68 -20.22 9.81
C SER A 634 -13.21 -20.59 9.64
N PHE A 635 -12.30 -19.95 10.39
CA PHE A 635 -10.87 -20.19 10.31
C PHE A 635 -10.50 -21.65 10.61
N LYS A 636 -9.64 -22.21 9.76
CA LYS A 636 -9.01 -23.53 9.88
C LYS A 636 -7.50 -23.36 9.99
N SER A 637 -6.82 -24.33 10.60
CA SER A 637 -5.36 -24.28 10.79
C SER A 637 -4.59 -24.08 9.49
N TYR A 638 -5.05 -24.67 8.38
CA TYR A 638 -4.42 -24.52 7.07
C TYR A 638 -4.64 -23.13 6.44
N ASN A 639 -5.56 -22.31 6.95
CA ASN A 639 -5.79 -20.96 6.43
C ASN A 639 -4.64 -19.99 6.69
N ILE A 640 -3.64 -20.35 7.51
CA ILE A 640 -2.38 -19.60 7.62
C ILE A 640 -1.64 -19.50 6.27
N TRP A 641 -1.93 -20.42 5.35
CA TRP A 641 -1.54 -20.38 3.96
C TRP A 641 -2.76 -20.08 3.09
N ARG A 642 -2.62 -19.14 2.18
CA ARG A 642 -3.63 -18.81 1.17
C ARG A 642 -3.81 -19.99 0.20
N PRO A 643 -4.98 -20.08 -0.46
CA PRO A 643 -5.21 -21.13 -1.45
C PRO A 643 -4.19 -21.04 -2.59
N ILE A 644 -3.67 -22.17 -3.06
CA ILE A 644 -2.84 -22.19 -4.27
C ILE A 644 -3.67 -21.69 -5.46
N SER A 645 -3.01 -21.02 -6.42
CA SER A 645 -3.66 -20.52 -7.63
C SER A 645 -4.41 -21.62 -8.36
N GLN A 646 -5.69 -21.37 -8.62
CA GLN A 646 -6.52 -22.24 -9.44
C GLN A 646 -6.05 -22.25 -10.89
N THR A 647 -5.55 -21.10 -11.37
CA THR A 647 -4.96 -20.96 -12.70
C THR A 647 -3.73 -21.86 -12.85
N PHE A 648 -2.84 -21.86 -11.87
CA PHE A 648 -1.67 -22.75 -11.83
C PHE A 648 -2.05 -24.23 -11.73
N LEU A 649 -2.93 -24.60 -10.80
CA LEU A 649 -3.33 -26.00 -10.61
C LEU A 649 -3.96 -26.62 -11.86
N GLN A 650 -4.61 -25.83 -12.71
CA GLN A 650 -5.19 -26.31 -13.97
C GLN A 650 -4.18 -26.46 -15.11
N GLN A 651 -2.94 -26.00 -14.94
CA GLN A 651 -1.89 -26.04 -15.97
C GLN A 651 -0.88 -27.17 -15.75
N ILE A 652 -0.98 -27.92 -14.65
CA ILE A 652 -0.02 -28.96 -14.26
C ILE A 652 -0.69 -30.34 -14.24
N ASP A 653 0.07 -31.38 -14.60
CA ASP A 653 -0.43 -32.76 -14.68
C ASP A 653 -0.56 -33.42 -13.29
N ASN A 654 0.22 -32.94 -12.31
CA ASN A 654 0.25 -33.48 -10.95
C ASN A 654 -0.50 -32.61 -9.93
N ALA A 655 -1.54 -31.88 -10.33
CA ALA A 655 -2.30 -30.97 -9.46
C ALA A 655 -2.78 -31.64 -8.16
N GLU A 656 -3.24 -32.89 -8.23
CA GLU A 656 -3.69 -33.67 -7.07
C GLU A 656 -2.57 -33.97 -6.06
N GLU A 657 -1.32 -34.08 -6.54
CA GLU A 657 -0.14 -34.28 -5.68
C GLU A 657 0.39 -32.95 -5.16
N TYR A 658 0.46 -31.93 -6.03
CA TYR A 658 0.89 -30.59 -5.66
C TYR A 658 -0.01 -29.98 -4.58
N GLY A 659 -1.32 -30.23 -4.66
CA GLY A 659 -2.30 -29.89 -3.63
C GLY A 659 -2.62 -28.39 -3.55
N ASP A 660 -3.75 -28.07 -2.92
CA ASP A 660 -4.31 -26.73 -2.88
C ASP A 660 -4.16 -25.99 -1.54
N ASN A 661 -3.33 -26.53 -0.64
CA ASN A 661 -3.20 -26.16 0.78
C ASN A 661 -4.34 -26.64 1.69
N GLY A 662 -5.14 -27.62 1.26
CA GLY A 662 -6.19 -28.23 2.10
C GLY A 662 -7.56 -27.54 1.97
N TYR A 663 -7.77 -26.78 0.90
CA TYR A 663 -9.03 -26.10 0.62
C TYR A 663 -10.07 -26.98 -0.08
N GLY A 664 -9.71 -28.22 -0.44
CA GLY A 664 -10.64 -29.28 -0.83
C GLY A 664 -10.98 -29.35 -2.32
N THR A 665 -10.25 -28.64 -3.18
CA THR A 665 -10.31 -28.77 -4.65
C THR A 665 -9.38 -29.84 -5.20
N THR A 666 -8.41 -30.29 -4.40
CA THR A 666 -7.51 -31.41 -4.68
C THR A 666 -7.61 -32.47 -3.58
N ALA A 667 -7.25 -33.71 -3.90
CA ALA A 667 -7.27 -34.85 -3.00
C ALA A 667 -6.24 -34.74 -1.86
N LYS A 668 -5.09 -34.12 -2.12
CA LYS A 668 -4.06 -33.83 -1.10
C LYS A 668 -3.96 -32.34 -0.81
N SER A 669 -3.47 -32.02 0.38
CA SER A 669 -3.17 -30.64 0.77
C SER A 669 -1.91 -30.10 0.07
N GLY A 670 -0.93 -30.97 -0.21
CA GLY A 670 0.41 -30.57 -0.64
C GLY A 670 1.30 -30.06 0.50
N LEU A 671 0.80 -30.03 1.73
CA LEU A 671 1.52 -29.58 2.93
C LEU A 671 2.10 -30.75 3.75
N ASP A 672 1.75 -31.99 3.38
CA ASP A 672 2.22 -33.19 4.04
C ASP A 672 3.76 -33.27 4.00
N GLY A 673 4.41 -33.35 5.16
CA GLY A 673 5.88 -33.37 5.28
C GLY A 673 6.53 -31.99 5.41
N PHE A 674 5.77 -30.89 5.35
CA PHE A 674 6.27 -29.52 5.52
C PHE A 674 5.78 -28.82 6.79
N LEU A 675 4.70 -29.31 7.39
CA LEU A 675 4.23 -28.88 8.70
C LEU A 675 4.88 -29.79 9.76
N GLN A 676 5.81 -29.25 10.54
CA GLN A 676 6.29 -29.86 11.79
C GLN A 676 5.82 -29.04 12.98
#